data_AF-A0A6P6FK93-F1
#
_entry.id   AF-A0A6P6FK93-F1
#
_cell.length_a   1.000
_cell.length_b   1.000
_cell.length_c   1.000
_cell.angle_alpha   90.00
_cell.angle_beta   90.00
_cell.angle_gamma   90.00
#
_symmetry.space_group_name_H-M   'P 1'
#
loop_
_entity.id
_entity.type
_entity.pdbx_description
1 polymer ?
#
loop_
_entity_poly.entity_id
_entity_poly.type
_entity_poly.pdbx_seq_one_letter_code
_entity_poly.pdbx_strand_id
1 'polypeptide(L)'
;MVQVRYTRNLFLRGICIIYLFAFLSFYIQIPGLYGDNGILPARTQLDLKSRSPLLHKLRQKPTLLWFAPYLGLNIEYMLDVLSLAGVALSFAGFISQRFCIALVFALLWSLYYSLYQIGQTFMWFQWDVLLLEAGFLCIFVAPFCYSQRGKLSTPSDAVTFWTVRWLLFRLMFSSGVVKLTSGCPVWWKLNALNVHFESQCIPTHLAWYAHHLPTWFLRFTTVIVNIIELVIPFLFFFPNRKVRIIAFYTQVFLQIHIIATGNYNFFNFLTICLCISLLDDQFFYKKKSKNGTYNIIESFSTILCIVVYGGIFYATYVYYNLRISDNWTIQSDIAFTQEQFDYILSRTIPVSISIGIISLAFTVVNALVTSLLAIKGIQNKILAAFVTILYTAAVCFIFAISIVPYATLHHSYNSTIPVQLKQIQGKVEHLHLVNSYGLFRRMTGVGGRLEVIIEGSNDIDGPWKEYEFLYKPGNVNNSLPFVAPHQPRLDWQMWFAALGTYHQNPWLMSLAYRLLSGQPEVLALMNNMKNPFAEKPPRYIKASLYRYHYTPWSQSWNKQAWWTREKIGEYFPIFSHDHPPLLEYLSKMKIIQDKPTFKITNDSLKLFFDSIRSLVYKIEASLLLWGVFTAGCTIIMTSYNNSMSKKK
;
A
#
# COMPACT_ATOMS: atom_id res chain seq x y z
N MET A 1 -14.49 10.50 -27.84
CA MET A 1 -13.76 9.91 -26.70
C MET A 1 -12.66 10.89 -26.27
N VAL A 2 -12.55 11.18 -24.97
CA VAL A 2 -11.42 11.99 -24.49
C VAL A 2 -10.17 11.10 -24.53
N GLN A 3 -9.09 11.59 -25.13
CA GLN A 3 -7.83 10.85 -25.21
C GLN A 3 -7.27 10.69 -23.79
N VAL A 4 -6.71 9.50 -23.51
CA VAL A 4 -6.13 9.16 -22.18
C VAL A 4 -4.69 8.69 -22.29
N ARG A 5 -4.04 8.86 -23.44
CA ARG A 5 -2.70 8.33 -23.72
C ARG A 5 -1.65 8.92 -22.79
N TYR A 6 -1.63 10.24 -22.62
CA TYR A 6 -0.65 10.91 -21.75
C TYR A 6 -0.94 10.60 -20.29
N THR A 7 -2.21 10.62 -19.92
CA THR A 7 -2.70 10.30 -18.57
C THR A 7 -2.31 8.86 -18.18
N ARG A 8 -2.57 7.90 -19.07
CA ARG A 8 -2.17 6.50 -18.94
C ARG A 8 -0.65 6.35 -18.83
N ASN A 9 0.12 7.04 -19.67
CA ASN A 9 1.57 6.97 -19.63
C ASN A 9 2.14 7.51 -18.31
N LEU A 10 1.57 8.60 -17.79
CA LEU A 10 1.91 9.16 -16.47
C LEU A 10 1.58 8.15 -15.35
N PHE A 11 0.41 7.53 -15.40
CA PHE A 11 0.02 6.47 -14.47
C PHE A 11 1.01 5.30 -14.48
N LEU A 12 1.36 4.78 -15.66
CA LEU A 12 2.31 3.67 -15.78
C LEU A 12 3.69 4.02 -15.20
N ARG A 13 4.20 5.24 -15.46
CA ARG A 13 5.43 5.73 -14.83
C ARG A 13 5.30 5.85 -13.32
N GLY A 14 4.16 6.34 -12.83
CA GLY A 14 3.85 6.39 -11.41
C GLY A 14 3.93 5.01 -10.76
N ILE A 15 3.34 3.98 -11.38
CA ILE A 15 3.43 2.59 -10.89
C ILE A 15 4.87 2.06 -10.93
N CYS A 16 5.68 2.41 -11.92
CA CYS A 16 7.11 2.09 -11.90
C CYS A 16 7.81 2.70 -10.68
N ILE A 17 7.51 3.94 -10.29
CA ILE A 17 8.05 4.54 -9.07
C ILE A 17 7.58 3.79 -7.81
N ILE A 18 6.31 3.37 -7.75
CA ILE A 18 5.79 2.58 -6.62
C ILE A 18 6.53 1.23 -6.51
N TYR A 19 6.69 0.51 -7.61
CA TYR A 19 7.48 -0.74 -7.62
C TYR A 19 8.92 -0.50 -7.18
N LEU A 20 9.55 0.57 -7.64
CA LEU A 20 10.90 0.94 -7.24
C LEU A 20 11.01 1.09 -5.71
N PHE A 21 10.08 1.83 -5.10
CA PHE A 21 10.03 1.97 -3.64
C PHE A 21 9.79 0.64 -2.94
N ALA A 22 8.84 -0.16 -3.43
CA ALA A 22 8.51 -1.45 -2.84
C ALA A 22 9.69 -2.43 -2.87
N PHE A 23 10.37 -2.57 -4.02
CA PHE A 23 11.53 -3.46 -4.18
C PHE A 23 12.74 -2.98 -3.37
N LEU A 24 13.07 -1.68 -3.40
CA LEU A 24 14.16 -1.14 -2.59
C LEU A 24 13.88 -1.33 -1.10
N SER A 25 12.67 -1.01 -0.65
CA SER A 25 12.26 -1.18 0.74
C SER A 25 12.34 -2.63 1.19
N PHE A 26 11.97 -3.59 0.33
CA PHE A 26 12.10 -5.01 0.62
C PHE A 26 13.56 -5.44 0.67
N TYR A 27 14.36 -5.05 -0.33
CA TYR A 27 15.76 -5.44 -0.48
C TYR A 27 16.61 -5.15 0.75
N ILE A 28 16.51 -3.94 1.30
CA ILE A 28 17.29 -3.49 2.46
C ILE A 28 17.03 -4.38 3.70
N GLN A 29 15.84 -4.97 3.80
CA GLN A 29 15.43 -5.76 4.96
C GLN A 29 15.61 -7.27 4.75
N ILE A 30 16.08 -7.73 3.58
CA ILE A 30 16.23 -9.15 3.28
C ILE A 30 17.05 -9.89 4.33
N PRO A 31 18.28 -9.45 4.68
CA PRO A 31 19.13 -10.30 5.51
C PRO A 31 18.59 -10.44 6.93
N GLY A 32 18.05 -9.35 7.51
CA GLY A 32 17.49 -9.37 8.86
C GLY A 32 16.14 -10.06 8.97
N LEU A 33 15.27 -9.99 7.95
CA LEU A 33 13.94 -10.61 8.00
C LEU A 33 13.94 -12.03 7.46
N TYR A 34 14.57 -12.25 6.31
CA TYR A 34 14.38 -13.45 5.48
C TYR A 34 15.66 -14.23 5.21
N GLY A 35 16.83 -13.65 5.51
CA GLY A 35 18.11 -14.33 5.38
C GLY A 35 18.21 -15.57 6.26
N ASP A 36 19.25 -16.37 6.06
CA ASP A 36 19.45 -17.61 6.81
C ASP A 36 19.60 -17.34 8.33
N ASN A 37 20.16 -16.18 8.67
CA ASN A 37 20.29 -15.66 10.05
C ASN A 37 19.16 -14.71 10.46
N GLY A 38 18.17 -14.46 9.59
CA GLY A 38 17.08 -13.54 9.85
C GLY A 38 16.03 -14.05 10.85
N ILE A 39 15.05 -13.20 11.14
CA ILE A 39 13.92 -13.49 12.05
C ILE A 39 13.06 -14.64 11.50
N LEU A 40 12.65 -14.60 10.24
CA LEU A 40 11.89 -15.67 9.60
C LEU A 40 12.57 -16.11 8.29
N PRO A 41 13.57 -17.00 8.38
CA PRO A 41 14.34 -17.43 7.23
C PRO A 41 13.45 -17.95 6.09
N ALA A 42 13.60 -17.38 4.90
CA ALA A 42 12.82 -17.73 3.71
C ALA A 42 13.00 -19.21 3.31
N ARG A 43 14.12 -19.82 3.69
CA ARG A 43 14.37 -21.25 3.49
C ARG A 43 13.36 -22.17 4.16
N THR A 44 12.66 -21.70 5.21
CA THR A 44 11.60 -22.49 5.86
C THR A 44 10.38 -22.69 4.97
N GLN A 45 10.21 -21.84 3.95
CA GLN A 45 9.05 -21.82 3.07
C GLN A 45 9.20 -22.69 1.82
N LEU A 46 10.44 -23.06 1.44
CA LEU A 46 10.73 -23.83 0.24
C LEU A 46 11.69 -24.98 0.55
N ASP A 47 11.27 -26.20 0.23
CA ASP A 47 12.17 -27.35 0.27
C ASP A 47 12.89 -27.54 -1.08
N LEU A 48 14.12 -27.02 -1.15
CA LEU A 48 14.97 -27.18 -2.33
C LEU A 48 15.47 -28.62 -2.54
N LYS A 49 15.48 -29.49 -1.51
CA LYS A 49 16.01 -30.86 -1.60
C LYS A 49 15.06 -31.84 -2.26
N SER A 50 13.76 -31.56 -2.24
CA SER A 50 12.75 -32.40 -2.88
C SER A 50 13.09 -32.63 -4.35
N ARG A 51 13.19 -33.90 -4.77
CA ARG A 51 13.43 -34.30 -6.18
C ARG A 51 12.18 -34.14 -7.07
N SER A 52 11.12 -33.53 -6.56
CA SER A 52 9.91 -33.27 -7.33
C SER A 52 10.21 -32.40 -8.56
N PRO A 53 9.53 -32.65 -9.70
CA PRO A 53 9.73 -31.85 -10.90
C PRO A 53 9.36 -30.39 -10.66
N LEU A 54 10.08 -29.46 -11.31
CA LEU A 54 9.90 -28.03 -11.14
C LEU A 54 8.45 -27.57 -11.37
N LEU A 55 7.75 -28.18 -12.34
CA LEU A 55 6.35 -27.87 -12.62
C LEU A 55 5.43 -28.17 -11.42
N HIS A 56 5.69 -29.26 -10.69
CA HIS A 56 4.93 -29.60 -9.49
C HIS A 56 5.19 -28.59 -8.36
N LYS A 57 6.46 -28.19 -8.19
CA LYS A 57 6.85 -27.16 -7.21
C LYS A 57 6.19 -25.80 -7.51
N LEU A 58 6.17 -25.39 -8.78
CA LEU A 58 5.52 -24.16 -9.22
C LEU A 58 4.00 -24.18 -9.04
N ARG A 59 3.35 -25.34 -9.25
CA ARG A 59 1.92 -25.51 -8.97
C ARG A 59 1.59 -25.42 -7.49
N GLN A 60 2.45 -25.97 -6.63
CA GLN A 60 2.27 -25.93 -5.18
C GLN A 60 2.47 -24.52 -4.63
N LYS A 61 3.56 -23.87 -5.03
CA LYS A 61 3.87 -22.50 -4.63
C LYS A 61 4.47 -21.74 -5.82
N PRO A 62 3.68 -20.88 -6.50
CA PRO A 62 4.12 -20.20 -7.72
C PRO A 62 5.09 -19.06 -7.37
N THR A 63 6.38 -19.38 -7.36
CA THR A 63 7.46 -18.42 -7.08
C THR A 63 8.68 -18.67 -7.95
N LEU A 64 9.33 -17.60 -8.39
CA LEU A 64 10.57 -17.66 -9.15
C LEU A 64 11.77 -18.11 -8.29
N LEU A 65 11.62 -18.18 -6.96
CA LEU A 65 12.69 -18.64 -6.09
C LEU A 65 13.06 -20.11 -6.27
N TRP A 66 12.21 -20.92 -6.90
CA TRP A 66 12.56 -22.27 -7.30
C TRP A 66 13.71 -22.34 -8.30
N PHE A 67 14.04 -21.24 -8.97
CA PHE A 67 15.18 -21.16 -9.90
C PHE A 67 16.54 -20.96 -9.21
N ALA A 68 16.58 -20.74 -7.88
CA ALA A 68 17.83 -20.52 -7.13
C ALA A 68 18.91 -21.60 -7.39
N PRO A 69 18.60 -22.91 -7.37
CA PRO A 69 19.61 -23.95 -7.61
C PRO A 69 20.21 -23.90 -9.02
N TYR A 70 19.43 -23.47 -10.02
CA TYR A 70 19.89 -23.38 -11.42
C TYR A 70 20.88 -22.23 -11.62
N LEU A 71 20.81 -21.19 -10.79
CA LEU A 71 21.78 -20.09 -10.77
C LEU A 71 22.96 -20.36 -9.83
N GLY A 72 22.94 -21.49 -9.10
CA GLY A 72 23.96 -21.81 -8.11
C GLY A 72 23.86 -20.99 -6.83
N LEU A 73 22.67 -20.46 -6.50
CA LEU A 73 22.41 -19.56 -5.38
C LEU A 73 21.54 -20.22 -4.30
N ASN A 74 21.66 -19.75 -3.06
CA ASN A 74 20.69 -20.06 -2.01
C ASN A 74 19.43 -19.17 -2.17
N ILE A 75 18.45 -19.37 -1.29
CA ILE A 75 17.18 -18.63 -1.33
C ILE A 75 17.40 -17.15 -1.02
N GLU A 76 18.29 -16.84 -0.08
CA GLU A 76 18.61 -15.47 0.31
C GLU A 76 19.16 -14.64 -0.86
N TYR A 77 20.18 -15.12 -1.56
CA TYR A 77 20.71 -14.44 -2.75
C TYR A 77 19.72 -14.43 -3.91
N MET A 78 18.83 -15.43 -4.02
CA MET A 78 17.76 -15.38 -5.01
C MET A 78 16.74 -14.26 -4.70
N LEU A 79 16.47 -13.95 -3.43
CA LEU A 79 15.67 -12.76 -3.07
C LEU A 79 16.36 -11.47 -3.52
N ASP A 80 17.69 -11.39 -3.44
CA ASP A 80 18.46 -10.25 -3.96
C ASP A 80 18.31 -10.13 -5.49
N VAL A 81 18.44 -11.24 -6.23
CA VAL A 81 18.26 -11.26 -7.69
C VAL A 81 16.88 -10.70 -8.06
N LEU A 82 15.82 -11.21 -7.43
CA LEU A 82 14.45 -10.79 -7.75
C LEU A 82 14.21 -9.33 -7.40
N SER A 83 14.71 -8.88 -6.24
CA SER A 83 14.52 -7.51 -5.77
C SER A 83 15.30 -6.52 -6.63
N LEU A 84 16.58 -6.78 -6.92
CA LEU A 84 17.42 -5.90 -7.74
C LEU A 84 16.99 -5.89 -9.21
N ALA A 85 16.53 -7.02 -9.76
CA ALA A 85 15.91 -7.05 -11.09
C ALA A 85 14.64 -6.19 -11.11
N GLY A 86 13.82 -6.26 -10.06
CA GLY A 86 12.65 -5.41 -9.87
C GLY A 86 13.01 -3.93 -9.81
N VAL A 87 14.05 -3.56 -9.06
CA VAL A 87 14.62 -2.19 -8.99
C VAL A 87 15.07 -1.72 -10.37
N ALA A 88 15.83 -2.54 -11.10
CA ALA A 88 16.35 -2.16 -12.42
C ALA A 88 15.21 -1.92 -13.45
N LEU A 89 14.25 -2.85 -13.52
CA LEU A 89 13.11 -2.74 -14.45
C LEU A 89 12.20 -1.55 -14.12
N SER A 90 11.93 -1.34 -12.83
CA SER A 90 11.10 -0.23 -12.35
C SER A 90 11.79 1.12 -12.56
N PHE A 91 13.09 1.21 -12.28
CA PHE A 91 13.88 2.42 -12.55
C PHE A 91 13.94 2.74 -14.06
N ALA A 92 14.13 1.73 -14.91
CA ALA A 92 14.10 1.91 -16.37
C ALA A 92 12.75 2.44 -16.88
N GLY A 93 11.64 1.92 -16.36
CA GLY A 93 10.28 2.41 -16.63
C GLY A 93 10.02 3.82 -16.11
N PHE A 94 10.55 4.15 -14.93
CA PHE A 94 10.48 5.49 -14.36
C PHE A 94 11.16 6.53 -15.27
N ILE A 95 12.42 6.31 -15.66
CA ILE A 95 13.17 7.27 -16.47
C ILE A 95 12.70 7.32 -17.93
N SER A 96 12.22 6.21 -18.49
CA SER A 96 11.92 6.08 -19.92
C SER A 96 10.60 5.38 -20.18
N GLN A 97 9.71 6.08 -20.90
CA GLN A 97 8.39 5.55 -21.29
C GLN A 97 8.50 4.29 -22.17
N ARG A 98 9.67 4.05 -22.79
CA ARG A 98 9.91 2.88 -23.65
C ARG A 98 9.80 1.56 -22.89
N PHE A 99 10.12 1.58 -21.59
CA PHE A 99 10.04 0.40 -20.73
C PHE A 99 8.67 0.23 -20.05
N CYS A 100 7.76 1.19 -20.20
CA CYS A 100 6.38 1.06 -19.71
C CYS A 100 5.52 0.24 -20.68
N ILE A 101 5.89 -1.02 -20.91
CA ILE A 101 5.17 -1.98 -21.79
C ILE A 101 4.61 -3.15 -21.00
N ALA A 102 3.61 -3.84 -21.55
CA ALA A 102 2.91 -4.95 -20.89
C ALA A 102 3.87 -6.03 -20.35
N LEU A 103 4.89 -6.40 -21.13
CA LEU A 103 5.89 -7.39 -20.72
C LEU A 103 6.66 -6.98 -19.45
N VAL A 104 7.07 -5.71 -19.35
CA VAL A 104 7.81 -5.22 -18.18
C VAL A 104 6.92 -5.23 -16.94
N PHE A 105 5.65 -4.85 -17.06
CA PHE A 105 4.71 -4.96 -15.93
C PHE A 105 4.40 -6.40 -15.54
N ALA A 106 4.32 -7.33 -16.51
CA ALA A 106 4.17 -8.75 -16.21
C ALA A 106 5.39 -9.31 -15.46
N LEU A 107 6.60 -8.89 -15.84
CA LEU A 107 7.83 -9.22 -15.11
C LEU A 107 7.85 -8.60 -13.71
N LEU A 108 7.60 -7.30 -13.58
CA LEU A 108 7.53 -6.62 -12.27
C LEU A 108 6.53 -7.27 -11.33
N TRP A 109 5.33 -7.59 -11.83
CA TRP A 109 4.30 -8.30 -11.08
C TRP A 109 4.77 -9.68 -10.65
N SER A 110 5.36 -10.46 -11.56
CA SER A 110 5.84 -11.82 -11.27
C SER A 110 6.97 -11.85 -10.25
N LEU A 111 7.90 -10.88 -10.34
CA LEU A 111 8.98 -10.68 -9.38
C LEU A 111 8.41 -10.35 -8.00
N TYR A 112 7.51 -9.37 -7.91
CA TYR A 112 6.92 -8.95 -6.63
C TYR A 112 6.05 -10.03 -6.00
N TYR A 113 5.24 -10.71 -6.80
CA TYR A 113 4.42 -11.84 -6.37
C TYR A 113 5.27 -12.98 -5.82
N SER A 114 6.44 -13.25 -6.43
CA SER A 114 7.39 -14.26 -5.93
C SER A 114 7.95 -13.91 -4.55
N LEU A 115 8.22 -12.63 -4.28
CA LEU A 115 8.63 -12.13 -2.96
C LEU A 115 7.49 -12.23 -1.95
N TYR A 116 6.29 -11.79 -2.34
CA TYR A 116 5.09 -11.84 -1.50
C TYR A 116 4.77 -13.26 -1.02
N GLN A 117 4.87 -14.25 -1.90
CA GLN A 117 4.63 -15.66 -1.57
C GLN A 117 5.53 -16.22 -0.45
N ILE A 118 6.72 -15.65 -0.24
CA ILE A 118 7.70 -16.14 0.74
C ILE A 118 7.86 -15.19 1.92
N GLY A 119 7.43 -13.95 1.81
CA GLY A 119 7.63 -12.94 2.85
C GLY A 119 6.73 -13.06 4.09
N GLN A 120 5.94 -14.14 4.20
CA GLN A 120 5.24 -14.54 5.43
C GLN A 120 4.45 -13.36 6.08
N THR A 121 4.46 -13.27 7.41
CA THR A 121 3.77 -12.21 8.17
C THR A 121 4.25 -10.81 7.78
N PHE A 122 5.53 -10.66 7.43
CA PHE A 122 6.11 -9.38 7.05
C PHE A 122 5.68 -8.88 5.67
N MET A 123 5.03 -9.68 4.81
CA MET A 123 4.44 -9.24 3.52
C MET A 123 2.91 -9.18 3.51
N TRP A 124 2.24 -9.60 4.58
CA TRP A 124 0.79 -9.75 4.57
C TRP A 124 0.04 -8.47 4.96
N PHE A 125 0.33 -7.39 4.23
CA PHE A 125 -0.30 -6.08 4.45
C PHE A 125 -1.17 -5.64 3.28
N GLN A 126 -2.14 -4.73 3.53
CA GLN A 126 -3.11 -4.31 2.49
C GLN A 126 -2.46 -3.59 1.30
N TRP A 127 -1.34 -2.88 1.51
CA TRP A 127 -0.63 -2.19 0.43
C TRP A 127 0.15 -3.15 -0.49
N ASP A 128 0.61 -4.29 0.03
CA ASP A 128 1.28 -5.32 -0.76
C ASP A 128 0.28 -5.99 -1.73
N VAL A 129 -0.92 -6.35 -1.25
CA VAL A 129 -1.99 -6.89 -2.12
C VAL A 129 -2.58 -5.84 -3.06
N LEU A 130 -2.67 -4.58 -2.65
CA LEU A 130 -3.08 -3.49 -3.54
C LEU A 130 -2.08 -3.29 -4.69
N LEU A 131 -0.78 -3.39 -4.42
CA LEU A 131 0.26 -3.30 -5.45
C LEU A 131 0.21 -4.49 -6.42
N LEU A 132 -0.06 -5.70 -5.92
CA LEU A 132 -0.27 -6.88 -6.78
C LEU A 132 -1.47 -6.69 -7.72
N GLU A 133 -2.58 -6.20 -7.20
CA GLU A 133 -3.78 -5.95 -8.00
C GLU A 133 -3.57 -4.81 -9.02
N ALA A 134 -3.08 -3.64 -8.57
CA ALA A 134 -2.78 -2.52 -9.46
C ALA A 134 -1.72 -2.87 -10.51
N GLY A 135 -0.69 -3.62 -10.12
CA GLY A 135 0.38 -4.10 -10.99
C GLY A 135 -0.11 -5.09 -12.04
N PHE A 136 -1.04 -5.98 -11.69
CA PHE A 136 -1.69 -6.87 -12.65
C PHE A 136 -2.53 -6.08 -13.66
N LEU A 137 -3.27 -5.06 -13.22
CA LEU A 137 -4.01 -4.17 -14.13
C LEU A 137 -3.07 -3.45 -15.11
N CYS A 138 -1.86 -3.08 -14.69
CA CYS A 138 -0.87 -2.45 -15.57
C CYS A 138 -0.46 -3.32 -16.76
N ILE A 139 -0.58 -4.65 -16.67
CA ILE A 139 -0.32 -5.55 -17.82
C ILE A 139 -1.28 -5.26 -18.97
N PHE A 140 -2.54 -4.94 -18.66
CA PHE A 140 -3.56 -4.60 -19.65
C PHE A 140 -3.53 -3.13 -20.05
N VAL A 141 -3.20 -2.24 -19.11
CA VAL A 141 -3.14 -0.80 -19.35
C VAL A 141 -1.92 -0.43 -20.21
N ALA A 142 -0.80 -1.14 -20.05
CA ALA A 142 0.41 -0.86 -20.79
C ALA A 142 0.29 -1.30 -22.26
N PRO A 143 0.89 -0.54 -23.20
CA PRO A 143 0.98 -0.98 -24.59
C PRO A 143 1.81 -2.26 -24.71
N PHE A 144 1.43 -3.15 -25.63
CA PHE A 144 2.14 -4.41 -25.88
C PHE A 144 3.57 -4.17 -26.39
N CYS A 145 3.74 -3.26 -27.36
CA CYS A 145 5.03 -2.80 -27.86
C CYS A 145 5.09 -1.28 -27.87
N TYR A 146 6.25 -0.70 -27.57
CA TYR A 146 6.45 0.74 -27.65
C TYR A 146 6.52 1.19 -29.12
N SER A 147 5.51 1.91 -29.59
CA SER A 147 5.51 2.48 -30.93
C SER A 147 6.07 3.91 -30.92
N GLN A 148 7.21 4.13 -31.57
CA GLN A 148 7.84 5.45 -31.71
C GLN A 148 7.06 6.38 -32.65
N ARG A 149 6.34 5.84 -33.64
CA ARG A 149 5.49 6.63 -34.53
C ARG A 149 4.25 7.00 -33.75
N GLY A 150 3.98 8.29 -33.60
CA GLY A 150 2.90 8.87 -32.78
C GLY A 150 1.48 8.46 -33.18
N LYS A 151 1.14 7.16 -33.14
CA LYS A 151 -0.21 6.65 -33.33
C LYS A 151 -1.12 7.25 -32.26
N LEU A 152 -2.31 7.65 -32.71
CA LEU A 152 -3.39 8.12 -31.85
C LEU A 152 -3.68 7.10 -30.75
N SER A 153 -4.21 7.56 -29.61
CA SER A 153 -4.70 6.71 -28.50
C SER A 153 -5.48 5.51 -29.06
N THR A 154 -5.21 4.32 -28.54
CA THR A 154 -5.94 3.12 -28.95
C THR A 154 -7.33 3.14 -28.30
N PRO A 155 -8.41 2.77 -29.02
CA PRO A 155 -9.76 2.77 -28.44
C PRO A 155 -9.88 1.92 -27.17
N SER A 156 -9.08 0.85 -27.07
CA SER A 156 -8.99 -0.02 -25.90
C SER A 156 -8.43 0.66 -24.65
N ASP A 157 -7.69 1.78 -24.77
CA ASP A 157 -7.06 2.47 -23.63
C ASP A 157 -8.10 2.94 -22.61
N ALA A 158 -9.25 3.44 -23.08
CA ALA A 158 -10.30 3.91 -22.20
C ALA A 158 -10.95 2.76 -21.40
N VAL A 159 -11.05 1.57 -22.01
CA VAL A 159 -11.63 0.38 -21.40
C VAL A 159 -10.68 -0.20 -20.36
N THR A 160 -9.39 -0.32 -20.67
CA THR A 160 -8.40 -0.83 -19.70
C THR A 160 -8.16 0.16 -18.57
N PHE A 161 -8.18 1.46 -18.82
CA PHE A 161 -8.01 2.45 -17.75
C PHE A 161 -9.24 2.58 -16.83
N TRP A 162 -10.42 2.14 -17.30
CA TRP A 162 -11.62 2.06 -16.46
C TRP A 162 -11.46 1.08 -15.29
N THR A 163 -10.70 -0.03 -15.45
CA THR A 163 -10.48 -0.97 -14.34
C THR A 163 -9.69 -0.35 -13.19
N VAL A 164 -8.72 0.53 -13.51
CA VAL A 164 -7.97 1.29 -12.51
C VAL A 164 -8.89 2.21 -11.71
N ARG A 165 -9.86 2.84 -12.40
CA ARG A 165 -10.89 3.66 -11.74
C ARG A 165 -11.81 2.83 -10.85
N TRP A 166 -12.19 1.63 -11.29
CA TRP A 166 -12.95 0.69 -10.49
C TRP A 166 -12.19 0.19 -9.26
N LEU A 167 -10.89 -0.07 -9.38
CA LEU A 167 -10.03 -0.38 -8.25
C LEU A 167 -9.98 0.78 -7.24
N LEU A 168 -9.77 2.01 -7.70
CA LEU A 168 -9.79 3.20 -6.84
C LEU A 168 -11.13 3.35 -6.10
N PHE A 169 -12.24 3.16 -6.81
CA PHE A 169 -13.58 3.18 -6.22
C PHE A 169 -13.70 2.14 -5.09
N ARG A 170 -13.35 0.88 -5.36
CA ARG A 170 -13.41 -0.19 -4.36
C ARG A 170 -12.53 0.13 -3.15
N LEU A 171 -11.31 0.63 -3.37
CA LEU A 171 -10.38 0.98 -2.30
C LEU A 171 -10.97 2.05 -1.37
N MET A 172 -11.40 3.19 -1.93
CA MET A 172 -11.89 4.32 -1.14
C MET A 172 -13.22 4.01 -0.47
N PHE A 173 -14.17 3.45 -1.22
CA PHE A 173 -15.50 3.14 -0.70
C PHE A 173 -15.46 2.07 0.38
N SER A 174 -14.71 0.98 0.16
CA SER A 174 -14.57 -0.08 1.17
C SER A 174 -13.91 0.44 2.44
N SER A 175 -12.90 1.31 2.32
CA SER A 175 -12.22 1.93 3.47
C SER A 175 -13.16 2.78 4.32
N GLY A 176 -14.09 3.51 3.71
CA GLY A 176 -15.12 4.26 4.44
C GLY A 176 -16.19 3.37 5.06
N VAL A 177 -16.70 2.40 4.30
CA VAL A 177 -17.80 1.52 4.74
C VAL A 177 -17.41 0.72 5.98
N VAL A 178 -16.20 0.12 5.99
CA VAL A 178 -15.79 -0.74 7.11
C VAL A 178 -15.72 0.02 8.44
N LYS A 179 -15.43 1.33 8.43
CA LYS A 179 -15.33 2.14 9.64
C LYS A 179 -16.65 2.21 10.39
N LEU A 180 -17.75 2.45 9.67
CA LEU A 180 -19.09 2.53 10.24
C LEU A 180 -19.70 1.15 10.51
N THR A 181 -19.52 0.18 9.60
CA THR A 181 -20.01 -1.20 9.80
C THR A 181 -19.26 -1.97 10.89
N SER A 182 -18.15 -1.45 11.41
CA SER A 182 -17.43 -2.05 12.53
C SER A 182 -18.18 -2.00 13.86
N GLY A 183 -19.20 -1.14 13.96
CA GLY A 183 -19.90 -0.81 15.20
C GLY A 183 -19.06 -0.01 16.21
N CYS A 184 -17.87 0.47 15.83
CA CYS A 184 -16.96 1.16 16.73
C CYS A 184 -17.58 2.49 17.23
N PRO A 185 -17.79 2.66 18.55
CA PRO A 185 -18.41 3.88 19.09
C PRO A 185 -17.61 5.15 18.78
N VAL A 186 -16.29 5.04 18.62
CA VAL A 186 -15.41 6.18 18.35
C VAL A 186 -15.65 6.76 16.95
N TRP A 187 -15.89 5.91 15.95
CA TRP A 187 -16.27 6.34 14.60
C TRP A 187 -17.68 6.96 14.60
N TRP A 188 -18.65 6.33 15.27
CA TRP A 188 -20.03 6.82 15.35
C TRP A 188 -20.18 8.13 16.13
N LYS A 189 -19.30 8.39 17.10
CA LYS A 189 -19.23 9.67 17.84
C LYS A 189 -18.33 10.71 17.16
N LEU A 190 -17.82 10.44 15.96
CA LEU A 190 -16.90 11.30 15.21
C LEU A 190 -15.59 11.65 15.96
N ASN A 191 -15.24 10.88 16.99
CA ASN A 191 -14.06 11.12 17.82
C ASN A 191 -12.81 10.37 17.31
N ALA A 192 -12.92 9.69 16.18
CA ALA A 192 -11.87 8.90 15.55
C ALA A 192 -10.53 9.64 15.46
N LEU A 193 -10.52 10.85 14.90
CA LEU A 193 -9.28 11.59 14.71
C LEU A 193 -8.63 12.07 16.02
N ASN A 194 -9.38 12.15 17.12
CA ASN A 194 -8.77 12.42 18.44
C ASN A 194 -7.85 11.29 18.90
N VAL A 195 -8.10 10.05 18.45
CA VAL A 195 -7.29 8.88 18.82
C VAL A 195 -6.30 8.53 17.72
N HIS A 196 -6.70 8.70 16.45
CA HIS A 196 -5.97 8.21 15.28
C HIS A 196 -4.51 8.66 15.24
N PHE A 197 -4.24 9.97 15.41
CA PHE A 197 -2.90 10.50 15.25
C PHE A 197 -1.90 9.93 16.27
N GLU A 198 -2.35 9.62 17.48
CA GLU A 198 -1.53 8.98 18.52
C GLU A 198 -1.36 7.47 18.26
N SER A 199 -2.43 6.80 17.82
CA SER A 199 -2.46 5.35 17.69
C SER A 199 -1.95 4.80 16.35
N GLN A 200 -1.68 5.66 15.37
CA GLN A 200 -1.07 5.33 14.06
C GLN A 200 0.19 4.48 14.21
N CYS A 201 0.49 3.55 13.30
CA CYS A 201 1.67 2.69 13.45
C CYS A 201 3.01 3.47 13.60
N ILE A 202 3.28 4.39 12.68
CA ILE A 202 4.50 5.23 12.72
C ILE A 202 4.06 6.67 12.43
N PRO A 203 3.68 7.43 13.47
CA PRO A 203 3.25 8.82 13.30
C PRO A 203 4.44 9.70 12.92
N THR A 204 4.17 10.77 12.17
CA THR A 204 5.17 11.81 11.87
C THR A 204 5.13 12.91 12.94
N HIS A 205 6.08 13.85 12.89
CA HIS A 205 6.05 15.04 13.74
C HIS A 205 4.73 15.81 13.69
N LEU A 206 4.09 15.90 12.52
CA LEU A 206 2.83 16.64 12.37
C LEU A 206 1.64 15.93 13.05
N ALA A 207 1.73 14.62 13.29
CA ALA A 207 0.70 13.88 14.01
C ALA A 207 0.48 14.43 15.42
N TRP A 208 1.57 14.77 16.12
CA TRP A 208 1.49 15.32 17.47
C TRP A 208 0.75 16.66 17.50
N TYR A 209 1.04 17.55 16.53
CA TYR A 209 0.33 18.81 16.39
C TYR A 209 -1.14 18.61 16.01
N ALA A 210 -1.41 17.69 15.07
CA ALA A 210 -2.77 17.37 14.63
C ALA A 210 -3.61 16.77 15.77
N HIS A 211 -3.01 15.96 16.63
CA HIS A 211 -3.67 15.38 17.81
C HIS A 211 -4.16 16.44 18.80
N HIS A 212 -3.43 17.55 18.93
CA HIS A 212 -3.75 18.65 19.84
C HIS A 212 -4.70 19.69 19.25
N LEU A 213 -5.17 19.51 18.02
CA LEU A 213 -6.19 20.38 17.46
C LEU A 213 -7.50 20.29 18.26
N PRO A 214 -8.30 21.38 18.32
CA PRO A 214 -9.55 21.38 19.06
C PRO A 214 -10.48 20.23 18.64
N THR A 215 -11.10 19.57 19.62
CA THR A 215 -11.96 18.39 19.38
C THR A 215 -13.09 18.66 18.37
N TRP A 216 -13.66 19.87 18.35
CA TRP A 216 -14.69 20.24 17.39
C TRP A 216 -14.16 20.19 15.94
N PHE A 217 -12.92 20.64 15.73
CA PHE A 217 -12.27 20.64 14.42
C PHE A 217 -11.92 19.21 13.99
N LEU A 218 -11.49 18.36 14.92
CA LEU A 218 -11.21 16.95 14.65
C LEU A 218 -12.48 16.15 14.33
N ARG A 219 -13.60 16.44 15.00
CA ARG A 219 -14.92 15.89 14.67
C ARG A 219 -15.37 16.31 13.28
N PHE A 220 -15.30 17.60 12.98
CA PHE A 220 -15.62 18.11 11.64
C PHE A 220 -14.71 17.50 10.55
N THR A 221 -13.42 17.36 10.82
CA THR A 221 -12.48 16.69 9.90
C THR A 221 -12.84 15.22 9.71
N THR A 222 -13.33 14.54 10.75
CA THR A 222 -13.84 13.16 10.64
C THR A 222 -15.04 13.08 9.69
N VAL A 223 -15.95 14.07 9.74
CA VAL A 223 -17.05 14.20 8.77
C VAL A 223 -16.51 14.34 7.34
N ILE A 224 -15.53 15.22 7.13
CA ILE A 224 -14.89 15.40 5.81
C ILE A 224 -14.32 14.06 5.32
N VAL A 225 -13.56 13.35 6.14
CA VAL A 225 -13.00 12.03 5.77
C VAL A 225 -14.10 11.06 5.37
N ASN A 226 -15.20 10.98 6.14
CA ASN A 226 -16.33 10.12 5.80
C ASN A 226 -16.96 10.49 4.45
N ILE A 227 -17.13 11.76 4.13
CA ILE A 227 -17.66 12.20 2.83
C ILE A 227 -16.71 11.83 1.69
N ILE A 228 -15.40 12.05 1.86
CA ILE A 228 -14.38 11.73 0.86
C ILE A 228 -14.33 10.23 0.57
N GLU A 229 -14.58 9.38 1.56
CA GLU A 229 -14.53 7.93 1.40
C GLU A 229 -15.88 7.29 1.04
N LEU A 230 -17.01 7.82 1.51
CA LEU A 230 -18.33 7.21 1.28
C LEU A 230 -19.08 7.79 0.08
N VAL A 231 -18.95 9.10 -0.18
CA VAL A 231 -19.79 9.81 -1.17
C VAL A 231 -19.00 10.13 -2.43
N ILE A 232 -17.82 10.73 -2.28
CA ILE A 232 -16.98 11.16 -3.41
C ILE A 232 -16.63 10.01 -4.38
N PRO A 233 -16.44 8.73 -3.96
CA PRO A 233 -16.14 7.67 -4.92
C PRO A 233 -17.21 7.45 -6.00
N PHE A 234 -18.49 7.70 -5.70
CA PHE A 234 -19.54 7.63 -6.71
C PHE A 234 -19.35 8.65 -7.84
N LEU A 235 -18.74 9.79 -7.53
CA LEU A 235 -18.44 10.82 -8.51
C LEU A 235 -17.33 10.42 -9.50
N PHE A 236 -16.58 9.36 -9.23
CA PHE A 236 -15.54 8.87 -10.15
C PHE A 236 -16.13 8.45 -11.50
N PHE A 237 -17.36 7.91 -11.50
CA PHE A 237 -18.07 7.49 -12.70
C PHE A 237 -19.00 8.56 -13.26
N PHE A 238 -19.02 9.75 -12.66
CA PHE A 238 -19.90 10.83 -13.10
C PHE A 238 -19.49 11.33 -14.50
N PRO A 239 -20.43 11.52 -15.44
CA PRO A 239 -20.11 11.83 -16.83
C PRO A 239 -19.45 13.21 -17.00
N ASN A 240 -19.77 14.17 -16.12
CA ASN A 240 -19.17 15.50 -16.15
C ASN A 240 -17.69 15.47 -15.73
N ARG A 241 -16.83 16.04 -16.58
CA ARG A 241 -15.38 16.10 -16.39
C ARG A 241 -14.96 16.96 -15.19
N LYS A 242 -15.56 18.13 -14.98
CA LYS A 242 -15.22 19.04 -13.88
C LYS A 242 -15.49 18.38 -12.53
N VAL A 243 -16.59 17.63 -12.44
CA VAL A 243 -16.94 16.84 -11.25
C VAL A 243 -15.84 15.81 -10.93
N ARG A 244 -15.38 15.03 -11.92
CA ARG A 244 -14.29 14.07 -11.71
C ARG A 244 -12.96 14.72 -11.31
N ILE A 245 -12.64 15.91 -11.84
CA ILE A 245 -11.42 16.64 -11.50
C ILE A 245 -11.45 17.14 -10.05
N ILE A 246 -12.60 17.64 -9.57
CA ILE A 246 -12.73 18.03 -8.16
C ILE A 246 -12.60 16.78 -7.29
N ALA A 247 -13.24 15.67 -7.64
CA ALA A 247 -13.09 14.40 -6.94
C ALA A 247 -11.62 13.94 -6.87
N PHE A 248 -10.85 14.11 -7.96
CA PHE A 248 -9.40 13.88 -7.98
C PHE A 248 -8.67 14.74 -6.94
N TYR A 249 -8.89 16.05 -6.93
CA TYR A 249 -8.21 16.93 -5.97
C TYR A 249 -8.59 16.62 -4.53
N THR A 250 -9.86 16.31 -4.27
CA THR A 250 -10.33 15.92 -2.94
C THR A 250 -9.65 14.64 -2.45
N GLN A 251 -9.49 13.63 -3.32
CA GLN A 251 -8.78 12.40 -2.96
C GLN A 251 -7.29 12.65 -2.72
N VAL A 252 -6.63 13.39 -3.61
CA VAL A 252 -5.20 13.74 -3.45
C VAL A 252 -4.97 14.56 -2.18
N PHE A 253 -5.86 15.50 -1.88
CA PHE A 253 -5.82 16.29 -0.64
C PHE A 253 -5.85 15.38 0.60
N LEU A 254 -6.76 14.41 0.65
CA LEU A 254 -6.81 13.43 1.73
C LEU A 254 -5.49 12.65 1.84
N GLN A 255 -4.98 12.11 0.73
CA GLN A 255 -3.73 11.32 0.75
C GLN A 255 -2.51 12.13 1.20
N ILE A 256 -2.40 13.40 0.81
CA ILE A 256 -1.30 14.28 1.25
C ILE A 256 -1.35 14.51 2.76
N HIS A 257 -2.54 14.72 3.33
CA HIS A 257 -2.69 14.91 4.78
C HIS A 257 -2.38 13.62 5.55
N ILE A 258 -2.73 12.46 5.00
CA ILE A 258 -2.35 11.16 5.57
C ILE A 258 -0.83 10.99 5.56
N ILE A 259 -0.14 11.28 4.44
CA ILE A 259 1.34 11.23 4.36
C ILE A 259 1.97 12.21 5.35
N ALA A 260 1.42 13.42 5.45
CA ALA A 260 1.95 14.46 6.33
C ALA A 260 1.88 14.06 7.80
N THR A 261 0.87 13.30 8.21
CA THR A 261 0.63 12.92 9.62
C THR A 261 1.06 11.50 9.96
N GLY A 262 1.19 10.58 8.99
CA GLY A 262 1.55 9.19 9.27
C GLY A 262 2.34 8.53 8.13
N ASN A 263 3.21 7.59 8.49
CA ASN A 263 4.05 6.88 7.54
C ASN A 263 3.42 5.58 7.07
N TYR A 264 2.65 5.63 5.99
CA TYR A 264 2.05 4.46 5.34
C TYR A 264 2.81 4.03 4.09
N ASN A 265 4.14 3.90 4.21
CA ASN A 265 5.01 3.36 3.14
C ASN A 265 4.74 3.99 1.76
N PHE A 266 4.53 3.16 0.73
CA PHE A 266 4.16 3.55 -0.62
C PHE A 266 2.63 3.57 -0.86
N PHE A 267 1.80 3.20 0.12
CA PHE A 267 0.35 3.05 -0.03
C PHE A 267 -0.36 4.34 -0.47
N ASN A 268 -0.07 5.47 0.19
CA ASN A 268 -0.70 6.74 -0.19
C ASN A 268 -0.25 7.21 -1.57
N PHE A 269 1.04 7.03 -1.90
CA PHE A 269 1.56 7.35 -3.23
C PHE A 269 0.92 6.49 -4.31
N LEU A 270 0.69 5.20 -4.03
CA LEU A 270 -0.04 4.29 -4.92
C LEU A 270 -1.49 4.77 -5.09
N THR A 271 -2.16 5.17 -4.03
CA THR A 271 -3.52 5.72 -4.08
C THR A 271 -3.59 7.01 -4.90
N ILE A 272 -2.63 7.93 -4.74
CA ILE A 272 -2.49 9.13 -5.58
C ILE A 272 -2.29 8.75 -7.05
N CYS A 273 -1.47 7.72 -7.34
CA CYS A 273 -1.27 7.21 -8.68
C CYS A 273 -2.59 6.68 -9.27
N LEU A 274 -3.37 5.90 -8.51
CA LEU A 274 -4.69 5.43 -8.91
C LEU A 274 -5.66 6.59 -9.21
N CYS A 275 -5.58 7.71 -8.48
CA CYS A 275 -6.39 8.90 -8.72
C CYS A 275 -6.18 9.51 -10.12
N ILE A 276 -5.04 9.27 -10.77
CA ILE A 276 -4.78 9.69 -12.16
C ILE A 276 -5.84 9.11 -13.13
N SER A 277 -6.49 7.99 -12.77
CA SER A 277 -7.62 7.40 -13.52
C SER A 277 -8.86 8.30 -13.66
N LEU A 278 -8.94 9.37 -12.87
CA LEU A 278 -10.01 10.37 -12.92
C LEU A 278 -9.73 11.50 -13.92
N LEU A 279 -8.48 11.62 -14.37
CA LEU A 279 -8.04 12.64 -15.31
C LEU A 279 -8.12 12.17 -16.77
N ASP A 280 -7.88 13.11 -17.68
CA ASP A 280 -7.82 12.89 -19.12
C ASP A 280 -6.75 13.78 -19.76
N ASP A 281 -6.38 13.54 -21.03
CA ASP A 281 -5.26 14.24 -21.67
C ASP A 281 -5.52 15.75 -21.85
N GLN A 282 -6.78 16.17 -21.86
CA GLN A 282 -7.15 17.59 -21.92
C GLN A 282 -6.80 18.33 -20.62
N PHE A 283 -6.52 17.62 -19.53
CA PHE A 283 -6.07 18.23 -18.28
C PHE A 283 -4.70 18.87 -18.44
N PHE A 284 -3.80 18.20 -19.17
CA PHE A 284 -2.43 18.66 -19.42
C PHE A 284 -2.34 19.58 -20.63
N TYR A 285 -3.13 19.33 -21.67
CA TYR A 285 -3.11 20.09 -22.92
C TYR A 285 -4.46 20.74 -23.17
N LYS A 286 -4.64 21.99 -22.72
CA LYS A 286 -5.79 22.81 -23.12
C LYS A 286 -5.70 23.09 -24.62
N LYS A 287 -6.51 22.40 -25.41
CA LYS A 287 -6.73 22.78 -26.81
C LYS A 287 -7.55 24.08 -26.79
N LYS A 288 -6.95 25.22 -27.14
CA LYS A 288 -7.70 26.49 -27.33
C LYS A 288 -8.74 26.26 -28.44
N SER A 289 -10.00 26.09 -28.06
CA SER A 289 -11.12 26.04 -29.00
C SER A 289 -11.49 27.47 -29.38
N LYS A 290 -11.65 27.74 -30.69
CA LYS A 290 -11.97 29.08 -31.24
C LYS A 290 -13.48 29.35 -31.38
N ASN A 291 -14.39 28.50 -30.86
CA ASN A 291 -15.83 28.58 -31.17
C ASN A 291 -16.70 28.94 -29.96
N GLY A 292 -17.67 29.87 -30.16
CA GLY A 292 -18.59 30.36 -29.12
C GLY A 292 -19.56 29.33 -28.52
N THR A 293 -19.88 28.24 -29.22
CA THR A 293 -20.70 27.12 -28.71
C THR A 293 -20.04 26.37 -27.54
N TYR A 294 -18.71 26.43 -27.46
CA TYR A 294 -17.93 25.84 -26.37
C TYR A 294 -18.23 26.52 -25.03
N ASN A 295 -18.49 27.83 -25.03
CA ASN A 295 -18.74 28.59 -23.79
C ASN A 295 -20.05 28.19 -23.10
N ILE A 296 -21.10 27.85 -23.85
CA ILE A 296 -22.39 27.43 -23.29
C ILE A 296 -22.28 26.05 -22.62
N ILE A 297 -21.69 25.07 -23.32
CA ILE A 297 -21.47 23.72 -22.79
C ILE A 297 -20.55 23.78 -21.56
N GLU A 298 -19.51 24.62 -21.61
CA GLU A 298 -18.60 24.80 -20.50
C GLU A 298 -19.27 25.43 -19.28
N SER A 299 -20.14 26.43 -19.49
CA SER A 299 -20.93 27.08 -18.43
C SER A 299 -21.92 26.12 -17.80
N PHE A 300 -22.68 25.37 -18.62
CA PHE A 300 -23.57 24.31 -18.12
C PHE A 300 -22.82 23.26 -17.31
N SER A 301 -21.64 22.85 -17.79
CA SER A 301 -20.76 21.92 -17.07
C SER A 301 -20.31 22.48 -15.72
N THR A 302 -20.03 23.78 -15.61
CA THR A 302 -19.73 24.45 -14.33
C THR A 302 -20.94 24.45 -13.41
N ILE A 303 -22.12 24.85 -13.91
CA ILE A 303 -23.35 24.92 -13.12
C ILE A 303 -23.70 23.54 -12.57
N LEU A 304 -23.65 22.49 -13.40
CA LEU A 304 -23.87 21.11 -12.95
C LEU A 304 -22.87 20.71 -11.86
N CYS A 305 -21.61 21.11 -11.99
CA CYS A 305 -20.59 20.85 -10.98
C CYS A 305 -20.93 21.53 -9.63
N ILE A 306 -21.33 22.81 -9.68
CA ILE A 306 -21.75 23.56 -8.49
C ILE A 306 -22.97 22.91 -7.84
N VAL A 307 -23.96 22.50 -8.62
CA VAL A 307 -25.16 21.82 -8.11
C VAL A 307 -24.83 20.50 -7.43
N VAL A 308 -23.96 19.68 -8.04
CA VAL A 308 -23.56 18.38 -7.46
C VAL A 308 -22.84 18.57 -6.12
N TYR A 309 -21.83 19.45 -6.06
CA TYR A 309 -21.08 19.67 -4.82
C TYR A 309 -21.88 20.47 -3.78
N GLY A 310 -22.72 21.41 -4.20
CA GLY A 310 -23.67 22.11 -3.34
C GLY A 310 -24.68 21.14 -2.71
N GLY A 311 -25.17 20.17 -3.48
CA GLY A 311 -26.02 19.09 -2.99
C GLY A 311 -25.30 18.20 -1.98
N ILE A 312 -24.03 17.84 -2.22
CA ILE A 312 -23.23 17.08 -1.25
C ILE A 312 -23.00 17.88 0.03
N PHE A 313 -22.71 19.18 -0.08
CA PHE A 313 -22.53 20.06 1.07
C PHE A 313 -23.82 20.16 1.90
N TYR A 314 -24.97 20.37 1.25
CA TYR A 314 -26.28 20.37 1.89
C TYR A 314 -26.60 19.03 2.56
N ALA A 315 -26.37 17.91 1.87
CA ALA A 315 -26.56 16.59 2.44
C ALA A 315 -25.64 16.36 3.67
N THR A 316 -24.39 16.83 3.60
CA THR A 316 -23.45 16.76 4.74
C THR A 316 -23.96 17.57 5.92
N TYR A 317 -24.46 18.79 5.67
CA TYR A 317 -25.09 19.63 6.70
C TYR A 317 -26.25 18.93 7.39
N VAL A 318 -27.13 18.26 6.63
CA VAL A 318 -28.29 17.54 7.16
C VAL A 318 -27.90 16.26 7.90
N TYR A 319 -27.15 15.35 7.25
CA TYR A 319 -26.84 14.03 7.81
C TYR A 319 -25.81 14.04 8.93
N TYR A 320 -25.01 15.10 9.05
CA TYR A 320 -24.08 15.31 10.16
C TYR A 320 -24.48 16.46 11.10
N ASN A 321 -25.75 16.92 11.00
CA ASN A 321 -26.36 17.93 11.87
C ASN A 321 -25.38 19.07 12.21
N LEU A 322 -24.77 19.65 11.17
CA LEU A 322 -23.70 20.65 11.36
C LEU A 322 -24.31 21.93 11.91
N ARG A 323 -23.88 22.37 13.09
CA ARG A 323 -24.34 23.62 13.73
C ARG A 323 -23.17 24.52 14.04
N ILE A 324 -23.28 25.79 13.68
CA ILE A 324 -22.31 26.81 14.06
C ILE A 324 -22.77 27.37 15.40
N SER A 325 -21.94 27.22 16.43
CA SER A 325 -22.19 27.81 17.76
C SER A 325 -21.69 29.25 17.82
N ASP A 326 -22.13 30.02 18.82
CA ASP A 326 -21.83 31.45 18.97
C ASP A 326 -20.32 31.76 19.04
N ASN A 327 -19.50 30.79 19.48
CA ASN A 327 -18.04 30.91 19.56
C ASN A 327 -17.31 30.53 18.26
N TRP A 328 -17.97 30.56 17.10
CA TRP A 328 -17.43 30.10 15.81
C TRP A 328 -16.98 28.63 15.78
N THR A 329 -17.47 27.80 16.69
CA THR A 329 -17.19 26.36 16.73
C THR A 329 -18.23 25.59 15.94
N ILE A 330 -17.80 24.52 15.26
CA ILE A 330 -18.69 23.66 14.48
C ILE A 330 -19.02 22.42 15.32
N GLN A 331 -20.27 22.28 15.72
CA GLN A 331 -20.80 21.04 16.29
C GLN A 331 -21.14 20.08 15.14
N SER A 332 -20.79 18.81 15.30
CA SER A 332 -20.96 17.77 14.28
C SER A 332 -21.41 16.49 14.96
N ASP A 333 -22.55 15.95 14.54
CA ASP A 333 -23.15 14.74 15.11
C ASP A 333 -23.84 13.93 14.00
N ILE A 334 -23.72 12.60 14.04
CA ILE A 334 -24.37 11.75 13.04
C ILE A 334 -25.89 11.74 13.27
N ALA A 335 -26.66 12.18 12.26
CA ALA A 335 -28.11 12.31 12.32
C ALA A 335 -28.88 11.04 11.89
N PHE A 336 -28.17 9.94 11.60
CA PHE A 336 -28.74 8.67 11.18
C PHE A 336 -28.31 7.51 12.09
N THR A 337 -29.13 6.47 12.17
CA THR A 337 -28.86 5.30 13.01
C THR A 337 -28.00 4.24 12.30
N GLN A 338 -27.44 3.31 13.07
CA GLN A 338 -26.72 2.15 12.53
C GLN A 338 -27.60 1.31 11.61
N GLU A 339 -28.86 1.09 11.97
CA GLU A 339 -29.82 0.33 11.16
C GLU A 339 -30.16 1.04 9.85
N GLN A 340 -30.33 2.37 9.89
CA GLN A 340 -30.56 3.17 8.67
C GLN A 340 -29.35 3.10 7.74
N PHE A 341 -28.13 3.17 8.28
CA PHE A 341 -26.92 3.04 7.50
C PHE A 341 -26.78 1.64 6.88
N ASP A 342 -27.03 0.59 7.64
CA ASP A 342 -27.00 -0.80 7.17
C ASP A 342 -28.02 -1.04 6.05
N TYR A 343 -29.25 -0.55 6.25
CA TYR A 343 -30.30 -0.58 5.24
C TYR A 343 -29.90 0.14 3.95
N ILE A 344 -29.36 1.36 4.03
CA ILE A 344 -28.89 2.10 2.86
C ILE A 344 -27.75 1.33 2.20
N LEU A 345 -26.78 0.84 2.96
CA LEU A 345 -25.62 0.11 2.46
C LEU A 345 -26.04 -1.14 1.66
N SER A 346 -27.05 -1.88 2.15
CA SER A 346 -27.62 -3.05 1.48
C SER A 346 -28.12 -2.74 0.05
N ARG A 347 -28.55 -1.49 -0.20
CA ARG A 347 -29.00 -1.00 -1.52
C ARG A 347 -27.87 -0.33 -2.28
N THR A 348 -26.98 0.38 -1.59
CA THR A 348 -25.86 1.09 -2.20
C THR A 348 -24.88 0.15 -2.89
N ILE A 349 -24.63 -1.05 -2.35
CA ILE A 349 -23.74 -2.04 -2.96
C ILE A 349 -24.24 -2.53 -4.34
N PRO A 350 -25.49 -3.01 -4.51
CA PRO A 350 -25.99 -3.35 -5.84
C PRO A 350 -26.04 -2.13 -6.77
N VAL A 351 -26.45 -0.96 -6.27
CA VAL A 351 -26.49 0.28 -7.08
C VAL A 351 -25.10 0.68 -7.57
N SER A 352 -24.05 0.56 -6.74
CA SER A 352 -22.68 0.89 -7.16
C SER A 352 -22.17 -0.05 -8.25
N ILE A 353 -22.53 -1.34 -8.16
CA ILE A 353 -22.23 -2.33 -9.21
C ILE A 353 -22.98 -1.98 -10.49
N SER A 354 -24.26 -1.61 -10.41
CA SER A 354 -25.04 -1.16 -11.57
C SER A 354 -24.44 0.09 -12.22
N ILE A 355 -24.00 1.09 -11.44
CA ILE A 355 -23.27 2.26 -11.93
C ILE A 355 -22.00 1.83 -12.66
N GLY A 356 -21.25 0.87 -12.07
CA GLY A 356 -20.07 0.27 -12.69
C GLY A 356 -20.39 -0.37 -14.05
N ILE A 357 -21.43 -1.20 -14.12
CA ILE A 357 -21.88 -1.88 -15.35
C ILE A 357 -22.26 -0.85 -16.43
N ILE A 358 -23.10 0.14 -16.08
CA ILE A 358 -23.56 1.17 -17.03
C ILE A 358 -22.36 1.99 -17.53
N SER A 359 -21.47 2.40 -16.63
CA SER A 359 -20.26 3.15 -16.98
C SER A 359 -19.35 2.34 -17.90
N LEU A 360 -19.09 1.07 -17.57
CA LEU A 360 -18.28 0.18 -18.39
C LEU A 360 -18.91 -0.03 -19.77
N ALA A 361 -20.20 -0.34 -19.83
CA ALA A 361 -20.93 -0.53 -21.08
C ALA A 361 -20.82 0.71 -21.99
N PHE A 362 -21.01 1.91 -21.42
CA PHE A 362 -20.83 3.15 -22.17
C PHE A 362 -19.39 3.32 -22.69
N THR A 363 -18.37 3.00 -21.88
CA THR A 363 -16.97 3.07 -22.33
C THR A 363 -16.66 2.05 -23.44
N VAL A 364 -17.19 0.84 -23.35
CA VAL A 364 -17.03 -0.24 -24.33
C VAL A 364 -17.69 0.13 -25.66
N VAL A 365 -18.95 0.58 -25.63
CA VAL A 365 -19.67 1.02 -26.84
C VAL A 365 -18.90 2.13 -27.53
N ASN A 366 -18.44 3.14 -26.78
CA ASN A 366 -17.62 4.21 -27.35
C ASN A 366 -16.30 3.71 -27.94
N ALA A 367 -15.63 2.75 -27.29
CA ALA A 367 -14.40 2.16 -27.81
C ALA A 367 -14.63 1.40 -29.11
N LEU A 368 -15.69 0.58 -29.17
CA LEU A 368 -16.06 -0.18 -30.37
C LEU A 368 -16.44 0.74 -31.52
N VAL A 369 -17.29 1.74 -31.28
CA VAL A 369 -17.67 2.74 -32.30
C VAL A 369 -16.43 3.48 -32.81
N THR A 370 -15.52 3.88 -31.93
CA THR A 370 -14.27 4.54 -32.32
C THR A 370 -13.37 3.61 -33.14
N SER A 371 -13.31 2.32 -32.80
CA SER A 371 -12.51 1.33 -33.54
C SER A 371 -13.00 1.11 -34.98
N LEU A 372 -14.32 1.21 -35.20
CA LEU A 372 -14.95 0.98 -36.50
C LEU A 372 -15.02 2.25 -37.37
N LEU A 373 -15.30 3.40 -36.76
CA LEU A 373 -15.57 4.65 -37.49
C LEU A 373 -14.35 5.57 -37.61
N ALA A 374 -13.50 5.67 -36.58
CA ALA A 374 -12.45 6.69 -36.54
C ALA A 374 -11.11 6.23 -37.14
N ILE A 375 -10.86 4.93 -37.21
CA ILE A 375 -9.59 4.37 -37.70
C ILE A 375 -9.61 4.27 -39.23
N LYS A 376 -8.54 4.72 -39.89
CA LYS A 376 -8.41 4.62 -41.36
C LYS A 376 -7.83 3.26 -41.78
N GLY A 377 -8.40 2.68 -42.85
CA GLY A 377 -7.98 1.41 -43.46
C GLY A 377 -8.67 0.18 -42.85
N ILE A 378 -9.19 -0.71 -43.71
CA ILE A 378 -9.99 -1.89 -43.32
C ILE A 378 -9.20 -2.84 -42.40
N GLN A 379 -7.96 -3.16 -42.75
CA GLN A 379 -7.12 -4.06 -41.93
C GLN A 379 -6.89 -3.49 -40.51
N ASN A 380 -6.61 -2.19 -40.41
CA ASN A 380 -6.43 -1.54 -39.10
C ASN A 380 -7.73 -1.47 -38.29
N LYS A 381 -8.89 -1.30 -38.95
CA LYS A 381 -10.20 -1.35 -38.29
C LYS A 381 -10.46 -2.74 -37.71
N ILE A 382 -10.25 -3.81 -38.50
CA ILE A 382 -10.44 -5.19 -38.06
C ILE A 382 -9.53 -5.50 -36.88
N LEU A 383 -8.23 -5.18 -36.98
CA LEU A 383 -7.27 -5.41 -35.91
C LEU A 383 -7.65 -4.62 -34.64
N ALA A 384 -8.00 -3.35 -34.77
CA ALA A 384 -8.37 -2.52 -33.63
C ALA A 384 -9.68 -2.98 -32.98
N ALA A 385 -10.67 -3.39 -33.75
CA ALA A 385 -11.91 -3.96 -33.24
C ALA A 385 -11.64 -5.28 -32.49
N PHE A 386 -10.87 -6.19 -33.09
CA PHE A 386 -10.47 -7.45 -32.47
C PHE A 386 -9.73 -7.22 -31.13
N VAL A 387 -8.72 -6.35 -31.13
CA VAL A 387 -7.97 -6.00 -29.90
C VAL A 387 -8.89 -5.35 -28.85
N THR A 388 -9.81 -4.48 -29.27
CA THR A 388 -10.78 -3.84 -28.36
C THR A 388 -11.73 -4.87 -27.75
N ILE A 389 -12.21 -5.84 -28.52
CA ILE A 389 -13.05 -6.94 -28.04
C ILE A 389 -12.28 -7.81 -27.03
N LEU A 390 -11.04 -8.17 -27.34
CA LEU A 390 -10.20 -8.99 -26.45
C LEU A 390 -9.99 -8.30 -25.08
N TYR A 391 -9.58 -7.02 -25.09
CA TYR A 391 -9.40 -6.27 -23.84
C TYR A 391 -10.72 -6.05 -23.11
N THR A 392 -11.83 -5.85 -23.84
CA THR A 392 -13.16 -5.74 -23.24
C THR A 392 -13.53 -7.03 -22.51
N ALA A 393 -13.32 -8.19 -23.12
CA ALA A 393 -13.59 -9.49 -22.48
C ALA A 393 -12.75 -9.67 -21.21
N ALA A 394 -11.46 -9.34 -21.26
CA ALA A 394 -10.58 -9.39 -20.08
C ALA A 394 -11.03 -8.43 -18.97
N VAL A 395 -11.40 -7.20 -19.32
CA VAL A 395 -11.88 -6.18 -18.36
C VAL A 395 -13.21 -6.60 -17.72
N CYS A 396 -14.15 -7.12 -18.52
CA CYS A 396 -15.42 -7.65 -18.01
C CYS A 396 -15.20 -8.83 -17.06
N PHE A 397 -14.25 -9.72 -17.38
CA PHE A 397 -13.89 -10.84 -16.49
C PHE A 397 -13.31 -10.34 -15.16
N ILE A 398 -12.33 -9.43 -15.19
CA ILE A 398 -11.73 -8.83 -13.98
C ILE A 398 -12.79 -8.12 -13.14
N PHE A 399 -13.66 -7.34 -13.79
CA PHE A 399 -14.77 -6.67 -13.10
C PHE A 399 -15.69 -7.69 -12.43
N ALA A 400 -16.11 -8.74 -13.14
CA ALA A 400 -16.97 -9.78 -12.59
C ALA A 400 -16.35 -10.46 -11.36
N ILE A 401 -15.10 -10.93 -11.43
CA ILE A 401 -14.46 -11.58 -10.28
C ILE A 401 -14.25 -10.60 -9.11
N SER A 402 -14.05 -9.30 -9.39
CA SER A 402 -13.88 -8.28 -8.35
C SER A 402 -15.15 -7.98 -7.55
N ILE A 403 -16.33 -8.34 -8.07
CA ILE A 403 -17.60 -8.19 -7.36
C ILE A 403 -17.64 -9.09 -6.13
N VAL A 404 -17.01 -10.26 -6.16
CA VAL A 404 -17.00 -11.21 -5.03
C VAL A 404 -16.38 -10.60 -3.76
N PRO A 405 -15.11 -10.15 -3.76
CA PRO A 405 -14.51 -9.51 -2.58
C PRO A 405 -15.12 -8.14 -2.25
N TYR A 406 -15.82 -7.50 -3.20
CA TYR A 406 -16.54 -6.24 -2.94
C TYR A 406 -17.89 -6.48 -2.23
N ALA A 407 -18.60 -7.54 -2.60
CA ALA A 407 -19.89 -7.89 -2.03
C ALA A 407 -19.79 -8.30 -0.55
N THR A 408 -18.60 -8.70 -0.07
CA THR A 408 -18.36 -9.03 1.35
C THR A 408 -18.58 -7.85 2.31
N LEU A 409 -18.67 -6.62 1.78
CA LEU A 409 -19.02 -5.43 2.55
C LEU A 409 -20.40 -5.52 3.23
N HIS A 410 -21.33 -6.32 2.70
CA HIS A 410 -22.63 -6.52 3.31
C HIS A 410 -23.17 -7.94 3.08
N HIS A 411 -23.69 -8.56 4.14
CA HIS A 411 -24.09 -9.98 4.12
C HIS A 411 -25.21 -10.27 3.11
N SER A 412 -26.24 -9.43 3.05
CA SER A 412 -27.42 -9.67 2.19
C SER A 412 -27.06 -9.79 0.71
N TYR A 413 -26.18 -8.92 0.22
CA TYR A 413 -25.79 -8.94 -1.19
C TYR A 413 -24.77 -10.05 -1.45
N ASN A 414 -23.84 -10.30 -0.51
CA ASN A 414 -22.92 -11.43 -0.62
C ASN A 414 -23.65 -12.78 -0.80
N SER A 415 -24.80 -12.99 -0.14
CA SER A 415 -25.62 -14.19 -0.35
C SER A 415 -26.25 -14.30 -1.74
N THR A 416 -26.48 -13.18 -2.44
CA THR A 416 -27.08 -13.17 -3.79
C THR A 416 -26.06 -13.42 -4.91
N ILE A 417 -24.76 -13.34 -4.63
CA ILE A 417 -23.73 -13.57 -5.65
C ILE A 417 -23.76 -15.03 -6.13
N PRO A 418 -23.77 -15.27 -7.46
CA PRO A 418 -23.77 -16.62 -8.02
C PRO A 418 -22.63 -17.48 -7.50
N VAL A 419 -22.95 -18.72 -7.12
CA VAL A 419 -21.98 -19.70 -6.57
C VAL A 419 -20.83 -19.95 -7.56
N GLN A 420 -21.13 -20.00 -8.85
CA GLN A 420 -20.14 -20.18 -9.91
C GLN A 420 -19.11 -19.05 -9.91
N LEU A 421 -19.54 -17.81 -9.68
CA LEU A 421 -18.63 -16.67 -9.63
C LEU A 421 -17.73 -16.72 -8.40
N LYS A 422 -18.25 -17.13 -7.23
CA LYS A 422 -17.45 -17.39 -6.03
C LYS A 422 -16.43 -18.50 -6.25
N GLN A 423 -16.80 -19.59 -6.93
CA GLN A 423 -15.88 -20.68 -7.26
C GLN A 423 -14.78 -20.24 -8.22
N ILE A 424 -15.11 -19.44 -9.25
CA ILE A 424 -14.12 -18.89 -10.19
C ILE A 424 -13.14 -17.97 -9.44
N GLN A 425 -13.65 -17.06 -8.60
CA GLN A 425 -12.80 -16.17 -7.83
C GLN A 425 -11.92 -16.95 -6.83
N GLY A 426 -12.46 -17.95 -6.13
CA GLY A 426 -11.69 -18.80 -5.21
C GLY A 426 -10.55 -19.55 -5.90
N LYS A 427 -10.71 -19.96 -7.17
CA LYS A 427 -9.61 -20.57 -7.95
C LYS A 427 -8.45 -19.62 -8.23
N VAL A 428 -8.70 -18.31 -8.30
CA VAL A 428 -7.68 -17.29 -8.61
C VAL A 428 -7.31 -16.42 -7.40
N GLU A 429 -7.91 -16.66 -6.23
CA GLU A 429 -7.68 -15.87 -5.01
C GLU A 429 -6.21 -15.85 -4.60
N HIS A 430 -5.53 -16.99 -4.72
CA HIS A 430 -4.09 -17.13 -4.42
C HIS A 430 -3.19 -16.19 -5.24
N LEU A 431 -3.65 -15.73 -6.40
CA LEU A 431 -2.92 -14.80 -7.28
C LEU A 431 -3.11 -13.33 -6.87
N HIS A 432 -4.00 -13.02 -5.92
CA HIS A 432 -4.30 -11.65 -5.49
C HIS A 432 -4.68 -10.69 -6.63
N LEU A 433 -5.35 -11.20 -7.67
CA LEU A 433 -5.79 -10.38 -8.82
C LEU A 433 -6.91 -9.40 -8.44
N VAL A 434 -7.73 -9.77 -7.46
CA VAL A 434 -8.80 -8.97 -6.89
C VAL A 434 -8.88 -9.21 -5.38
N ASN A 435 -8.95 -8.14 -4.60
CA ASN A 435 -8.88 -8.20 -3.14
C ASN A 435 -9.99 -7.37 -2.47
N SER A 436 -10.18 -7.60 -1.17
CA SER A 436 -11.00 -6.77 -0.28
C SER A 436 -10.13 -5.74 0.44
N TYR A 437 -10.70 -4.56 0.74
CA TYR A 437 -9.99 -3.46 1.40
C TYR A 437 -10.73 -2.99 2.64
N GLY A 438 -9.99 -2.52 3.65
CA GLY A 438 -10.60 -2.02 4.88
C GLY A 438 -9.60 -1.78 6.00
N LEU A 439 -8.77 -0.74 5.87
CA LEU A 439 -7.86 -0.32 6.95
C LEU A 439 -8.65 0.40 8.06
N PHE A 440 -8.17 0.25 9.31
CA PHE A 440 -8.71 0.94 10.48
C PHE A 440 -10.21 0.74 10.74
N ARG A 441 -10.69 -0.48 10.46
CA ARG A 441 -12.08 -0.88 10.72
C ARG A 441 -12.52 -0.51 12.14
N ARG A 442 -11.72 -0.85 13.15
CA ARG A 442 -11.89 -0.38 14.53
C ARG A 442 -10.69 0.48 14.91
N MET A 443 -10.96 1.58 15.62
CA MET A 443 -9.87 2.39 16.17
C MET A 443 -9.13 1.61 17.24
N THR A 444 -7.83 1.52 17.07
CA THR A 444 -6.89 0.97 18.04
C THR A 444 -6.38 2.11 18.93
N GLY A 445 -5.94 1.79 20.14
CA GLY A 445 -5.38 2.77 21.08
C GLY A 445 -6.41 3.66 21.79
N VAL A 446 -7.68 3.22 21.90
CA VAL A 446 -8.65 3.94 22.73
C VAL A 446 -8.17 3.90 24.19
N GLY A 447 -7.90 5.08 24.74
CA GLY A 447 -7.33 5.22 26.07
C GLY A 447 -5.82 5.08 26.12
N GLY A 448 -5.12 5.12 24.98
CA GLY A 448 -3.66 5.15 24.89
C GLY A 448 -3.10 4.08 23.96
N ARG A 449 -1.96 4.38 23.36
CA ARG A 449 -1.26 3.50 22.42
C ARG A 449 -0.50 2.41 23.16
N LEU A 450 -0.69 1.15 22.79
CA LEU A 450 0.09 0.05 23.35
C LEU A 450 1.41 -0.13 22.58
N GLU A 451 2.49 -0.35 23.31
CA GLU A 451 3.83 -0.60 22.74
C GLU A 451 4.55 -1.72 23.50
N VAL A 452 5.11 -2.66 22.73
CA VAL A 452 5.97 -3.71 23.27
C VAL A 452 7.41 -3.22 23.26
N ILE A 453 8.04 -3.24 24.43
CA ILE A 453 9.44 -2.85 24.63
C ILE A 453 10.23 -4.10 24.99
N ILE A 454 11.25 -4.40 24.17
CA ILE A 454 12.14 -5.55 24.38
C ILE A 454 13.33 -5.10 25.22
N GLU A 455 13.63 -5.85 26.27
CA GLU A 455 14.63 -5.53 27.27
C GLU A 455 15.61 -6.69 27.42
N GLY A 456 16.91 -6.41 27.44
CA GLY A 456 17.96 -7.38 27.73
C GLY A 456 18.60 -7.15 29.09
N SER A 457 19.19 -8.19 29.68
CA SER A 457 20.09 -8.06 30.83
C SER A 457 21.11 -9.20 30.89
N ASN A 458 22.18 -8.99 31.66
CA ASN A 458 23.18 -10.01 31.97
C ASN A 458 22.87 -10.75 33.28
N ASP A 459 21.94 -10.22 34.09
CA ASP A 459 21.47 -10.80 35.34
C ASP A 459 19.95 -10.91 35.32
N ILE A 460 19.40 -11.89 36.03
CA ILE A 460 17.96 -12.13 36.10
C ILE A 460 17.24 -11.00 36.85
N ASP A 461 17.93 -10.39 37.82
CA ASP A 461 17.39 -9.29 38.64
C ASP A 461 17.57 -7.91 37.98
N GLY A 462 18.32 -7.84 36.87
CA GLY A 462 18.62 -6.60 36.15
C GLY A 462 20.01 -6.01 36.48
N PRO A 463 20.32 -4.77 36.05
CA PRO A 463 19.43 -3.83 35.39
C PRO A 463 19.02 -4.27 33.98
N TRP A 464 17.77 -4.02 33.62
CA TRP A 464 17.22 -4.28 32.30
C TRP A 464 17.43 -3.07 31.39
N LYS A 465 17.94 -3.29 30.18
CA LYS A 465 18.20 -2.24 29.19
C LYS A 465 17.36 -2.46 27.95
N GLU A 466 16.71 -1.40 27.48
CA GLU A 466 15.79 -1.44 26.34
C GLU A 466 16.55 -1.49 25.01
N TYR A 467 16.10 -2.34 24.08
CA TYR A 467 16.49 -2.24 22.68
C TYR A 467 15.68 -1.14 21.99
N GLU A 468 16.36 -0.16 21.40
CA GLU A 468 15.71 0.87 20.60
C GLU A 468 15.46 0.38 19.16
N PHE A 469 14.25 0.61 18.65
CA PHE A 469 13.90 0.40 17.24
C PHE A 469 14.24 1.65 16.41
N LEU A 470 14.29 1.50 15.09
CA LEU A 470 14.66 2.60 14.18
C LEU A 470 13.57 3.66 14.08
N TYR A 471 12.31 3.25 13.94
CA TYR A 471 11.25 4.17 13.51
C TYR A 471 10.00 4.16 14.39
N LYS A 472 9.64 3.02 15.00
CA LYS A 472 8.49 2.97 15.91
C LYS A 472 8.76 3.79 17.19
N PRO A 473 7.71 4.34 17.82
CA PRO A 473 7.82 4.96 19.13
C PRO A 473 8.44 4.01 20.16
N GLY A 474 9.33 4.52 21.01
CA GLY A 474 10.02 3.74 22.03
C GLY A 474 10.54 4.67 23.11
N ASN A 475 11.76 5.19 22.94
CA ASN A 475 12.28 6.22 23.81
C ASN A 475 11.37 7.47 23.75
N VAL A 476 10.92 7.94 24.92
CA VAL A 476 9.96 9.05 25.04
C VAL A 476 10.50 10.40 24.55
N ASN A 477 11.82 10.54 24.50
CA ASN A 477 12.51 11.74 24.03
C ASN A 477 12.83 11.71 22.54
N ASN A 478 12.77 10.53 21.90
CA ASN A 478 13.00 10.44 20.47
C ASN A 478 11.86 11.11 19.71
N SER A 479 12.21 11.71 18.58
CA SER A 479 11.27 12.41 17.72
C SER A 479 10.47 11.47 16.82
N LEU A 480 9.48 12.00 16.09
CA LEU A 480 8.54 11.23 15.26
C LEU A 480 8.93 11.28 13.77
N PRO A 481 9.61 10.26 13.21
CA PRO A 481 10.30 10.39 11.94
C PRO A 481 9.35 10.47 10.73
N PHE A 482 9.87 11.01 9.62
CA PHE A 482 9.28 10.84 8.29
C PHE A 482 10.07 9.78 7.51
N VAL A 483 9.44 8.65 7.26
CA VAL A 483 10.06 7.42 6.73
C VAL A 483 9.53 7.06 5.35
N ALA A 484 8.30 7.48 5.02
CA ALA A 484 7.70 7.23 3.72
C ALA A 484 8.62 7.71 2.58
N PRO A 485 8.82 6.92 1.51
CA PRO A 485 8.06 5.74 1.11
C PRO A 485 8.59 4.39 1.62
N HIS A 486 9.63 4.39 2.48
CA HIS A 486 10.14 3.15 3.06
C HIS A 486 9.10 2.49 3.97
N GLN A 487 9.03 1.16 3.92
CA GLN A 487 8.19 0.34 4.77
C GLN A 487 9.05 -0.44 5.77
N PRO A 488 9.26 0.06 7.00
CA PRO A 488 9.96 -0.69 8.03
C PRO A 488 9.05 -1.81 8.55
N ARG A 489 9.23 -3.02 8.02
CA ARG A 489 8.31 -4.16 8.22
C ARG A 489 8.36 -4.68 9.65
N LEU A 490 9.53 -4.64 10.29
CA LEU A 490 9.69 -5.02 11.70
C LEU A 490 8.93 -4.06 12.64
N ASP A 491 9.20 -2.77 12.54
CA ASP A 491 8.53 -1.71 13.31
C ASP A 491 7.01 -1.77 13.14
N TRP A 492 6.53 -1.98 11.91
CA TRP A 492 5.11 -2.15 11.63
C TRP A 492 4.52 -3.40 12.28
N GLN A 493 5.22 -4.55 12.22
CA GLN A 493 4.74 -5.77 12.88
C GLN A 493 4.75 -5.67 14.40
N MET A 494 5.67 -4.92 15.01
CA MET A 494 5.65 -4.66 16.45
C MET A 494 4.38 -3.92 16.89
N TRP A 495 3.87 -3.00 16.08
CA TRP A 495 2.59 -2.33 16.36
C TRP A 495 1.41 -3.32 16.35
N PHE A 496 1.36 -4.24 15.38
CA PHE A 496 0.33 -5.29 15.37
C PHE A 496 0.50 -6.25 16.55
N ALA A 497 1.73 -6.60 16.92
CA ALA A 497 2.01 -7.46 18.05
C ALA A 497 1.46 -6.87 19.35
N ALA A 498 1.62 -5.56 19.58
CA ALA A 498 1.12 -4.87 20.78
C ALA A 498 -0.42 -4.92 20.96
N LEU A 499 -1.17 -5.25 19.89
CA LEU A 499 -2.63 -5.39 19.94
C LEU A 499 -3.11 -6.79 20.36
N GLY A 500 -2.19 -7.75 20.49
CA GLY A 500 -2.49 -9.14 20.80
C GLY A 500 -1.57 -9.68 21.90
N THR A 501 -1.32 -10.99 21.85
CA THR A 501 -0.39 -11.68 22.76
C THR A 501 0.80 -12.22 21.99
N TYR A 502 1.91 -12.53 22.69
CA TYR A 502 3.08 -13.10 22.03
C TYR A 502 2.81 -14.50 21.44
N HIS A 503 1.84 -15.26 21.97
CA HIS A 503 1.41 -16.54 21.41
C HIS A 503 0.79 -16.41 20.01
N GLN A 504 0.12 -15.29 19.73
CA GLN A 504 -0.44 -14.98 18.41
C GLN A 504 0.65 -14.47 17.44
N ASN A 505 1.82 -14.12 17.95
CA ASN A 505 2.93 -13.52 17.22
C ASN A 505 4.20 -14.38 17.32
N PRO A 506 4.18 -15.61 16.76
CA PRO A 506 5.25 -16.59 16.93
C PRO A 506 6.64 -16.12 16.46
N TRP A 507 6.68 -15.19 15.51
CA TRP A 507 7.91 -14.60 14.99
C TRP A 507 8.72 -13.85 16.07
N LEU A 508 8.07 -13.39 17.16
CA LEU A 508 8.74 -12.74 18.29
C LEU A 508 9.69 -13.67 19.04
N MET A 509 9.40 -14.98 19.08
CA MET A 509 10.29 -15.95 19.72
C MET A 509 11.59 -16.09 18.94
N SER A 510 11.49 -16.04 17.61
CA SER A 510 12.69 -16.00 16.76
C SER A 510 13.44 -14.68 16.95
N LEU A 511 12.75 -13.54 16.97
CA LEU A 511 13.39 -12.25 17.25
C LEU A 511 14.14 -12.27 18.59
N ALA A 512 13.49 -12.75 19.66
CA ALA A 512 14.10 -12.85 20.99
C ALA A 512 15.37 -13.72 20.98
N TYR A 513 15.30 -14.90 20.34
CA TYR A 513 16.46 -15.78 20.18
C TYR A 513 17.59 -15.11 19.38
N ARG A 514 17.27 -14.45 18.27
CA ARG A 514 18.28 -13.77 17.44
C ARG A 514 18.96 -12.60 18.17
N LEU A 515 18.24 -11.91 19.06
CA LEU A 515 18.80 -10.88 19.94
C LEU A 515 19.70 -11.48 21.04
N LEU A 516 19.28 -12.58 21.66
CA LEU A 516 20.09 -13.36 22.62
C LEU A 516 21.36 -13.92 21.98
N SER A 517 21.33 -14.25 20.68
CA SER A 517 22.52 -14.66 19.93
C SER A 517 23.34 -13.49 19.37
N GLY A 518 22.89 -12.23 19.51
CA GLY A 518 23.59 -11.06 18.98
C GLY A 518 23.71 -11.03 17.45
N GLN A 519 22.69 -11.51 16.73
CA GLN A 519 22.78 -11.67 15.26
C GLN A 519 22.84 -10.32 14.54
N PRO A 520 23.92 -10.02 13.79
CA PRO A 520 24.16 -8.69 13.24
C PRO A 520 23.11 -8.29 12.19
N GLU A 521 22.61 -9.24 11.39
CA GLU A 521 21.60 -8.97 10.37
C GLU A 521 20.25 -8.56 10.98
N VAL A 522 19.90 -9.11 12.15
CA VAL A 522 18.68 -8.74 12.88
C VAL A 522 18.87 -7.42 13.63
N LEU A 523 20.03 -7.21 14.25
CA LEU A 523 20.37 -5.95 14.92
C LEU A 523 20.40 -4.76 13.93
N ALA A 524 20.71 -5.00 12.66
CA ALA A 524 20.64 -3.99 11.60
C ALA A 524 19.21 -3.49 11.30
N LEU A 525 18.16 -4.23 11.70
CA LEU A 525 16.77 -3.78 11.66
C LEU A 525 16.39 -2.91 12.86
N MET A 526 17.29 -2.77 13.83
CA MET A 526 17.10 -2.00 15.07
C MET A 526 18.09 -0.83 15.13
N ASN A 527 17.94 0.04 16.13
CA ASN A 527 18.86 1.16 16.31
C ASN A 527 20.19 0.66 16.91
N ASN A 528 21.08 0.21 16.04
CA ASN A 528 22.37 -0.34 16.46
C ASN A 528 23.31 0.71 17.08
N MET A 529 23.15 1.99 16.77
CA MET A 529 23.95 3.09 17.35
C MET A 529 23.72 3.25 18.85
N LYS A 530 22.52 2.92 19.33
CA LYS A 530 22.16 2.97 20.75
C LYS A 530 22.00 1.57 21.35
N ASN A 531 22.60 0.55 20.74
CA ASN A 531 22.48 -0.83 21.22
C ASN A 531 23.21 -1.00 22.57
N PRO A 532 22.50 -1.31 23.67
CA PRO A 532 23.12 -1.47 24.98
C PRO A 532 24.01 -2.72 25.11
N PHE A 533 23.97 -3.61 24.13
CA PHE A 533 24.65 -4.91 24.09
C PHE A 533 25.56 -5.05 22.86
N ALA A 534 26.17 -3.94 22.41
CA ALA A 534 27.02 -3.92 21.22
C ALA A 534 28.26 -4.81 21.31
N GLU A 535 28.87 -4.94 22.51
CA GLU A 535 30.08 -5.76 22.71
C GLU A 535 29.76 -7.25 22.89
N LYS A 536 28.72 -7.55 23.67
CA LYS A 536 28.29 -8.91 23.98
C LYS A 536 26.76 -8.97 24.09
N PRO A 537 26.12 -10.00 23.51
CA PRO A 537 24.67 -10.16 23.63
C PRO A 537 24.26 -10.40 25.10
N PRO A 538 23.01 -10.04 25.45
CA PRO A 538 22.49 -10.25 26.80
C PRO A 538 22.32 -11.74 27.11
N ARG A 539 22.41 -12.11 28.40
CA ARG A 539 22.10 -13.49 28.85
C ARG A 539 20.61 -13.76 28.93
N TYR A 540 19.83 -12.74 29.23
CA TYR A 540 18.40 -12.81 29.42
C TYR A 540 17.69 -11.74 28.61
N ILE A 541 16.53 -12.07 28.09
CA ILE A 541 15.65 -11.14 27.38
C ILE A 541 14.23 -11.27 27.89
N LYS A 542 13.52 -10.15 27.98
CA LYS A 542 12.08 -10.10 28.26
C LYS A 542 11.43 -9.04 27.40
N ALA A 543 10.11 -8.98 27.43
CA ALA A 543 9.40 -7.82 26.90
C ALA A 543 8.35 -7.34 27.87
N SER A 544 8.23 -6.03 27.95
CA SER A 544 7.23 -5.32 28.76
C SER A 544 6.24 -4.62 27.85
N LEU A 545 4.97 -4.60 28.25
CA LEU A 545 3.92 -3.84 27.59
C LEU A 545 3.75 -2.49 28.28
N TYR A 546 3.83 -1.43 27.49
CA TYR A 546 3.65 -0.07 27.95
C TYR A 546 2.47 0.59 27.25
N ARG A 547 1.81 1.51 27.94
CA ARG A 547 0.86 2.43 27.34
C ARG A 547 1.53 3.78 27.16
N TYR A 548 1.43 4.30 25.95
CA TYR A 548 2.00 5.56 25.52
C TYR A 548 0.88 6.57 25.27
N HIS A 549 1.14 7.81 25.68
CA HIS A 549 0.36 8.98 25.33
C HIS A 549 1.27 10.08 24.81
N TYR A 550 0.78 10.91 23.91
CA TYR A 550 1.46 12.14 23.58
C TYR A 550 1.56 13.05 24.80
N THR A 551 2.71 13.69 24.96
CA THR A 551 2.87 14.70 26.01
C THR A 551 1.87 15.83 25.76
N PRO A 552 1.11 16.27 26.79
CA PRO A 552 0.14 17.35 26.63
C PRO A 552 0.81 18.66 26.18
N TRP A 553 0.10 19.47 25.40
CA TRP A 553 0.57 20.78 24.93
C TRP A 553 1.10 21.69 26.06
N SER A 554 0.49 21.65 27.24
CA SER A 554 0.89 22.47 28.39
C SER A 554 2.25 22.07 29.00
N GLN A 555 2.74 20.85 28.75
CA GLN A 555 3.97 20.32 29.32
C GLN A 555 5.14 20.27 28.32
N SER A 556 4.89 20.51 27.02
CA SER A 556 5.89 20.31 25.95
C SER A 556 7.01 21.36 25.92
N TRP A 557 6.79 22.56 26.46
CA TRP A 557 7.79 23.63 26.43
C TRP A 557 8.89 23.43 27.48
N ASN A 558 8.59 22.70 28.57
CA ASN A 558 9.51 22.51 29.70
C ASN A 558 10.13 21.10 29.75
N LYS A 559 9.64 20.13 28.95
CA LYS A 559 10.18 18.76 28.86
C LYS A 559 10.40 18.39 27.40
N GLN A 560 11.62 17.96 27.04
CA GLN A 560 11.98 17.49 25.69
C GLN A 560 11.28 16.18 25.25
N ALA A 561 10.30 15.68 26.00
CA ALA A 561 9.65 14.40 25.74
C ALA A 561 8.43 14.55 24.83
N TRP A 562 8.38 13.78 23.74
CA TRP A 562 7.23 13.69 22.82
C TRP A 562 6.13 12.77 23.36
N TRP A 563 6.52 11.81 24.20
CA TRP A 563 5.63 10.82 24.78
C TRP A 563 5.70 10.82 26.30
N THR A 564 4.63 10.34 26.91
CA THR A 564 4.61 9.82 28.27
C THR A 564 4.27 8.34 28.18
N ARG A 565 4.80 7.52 29.10
CA ARG A 565 4.52 6.09 29.12
C ARG A 565 4.30 5.56 30.53
N GLU A 566 3.42 4.58 30.65
CA GLU A 566 3.20 3.80 31.87
C GLU A 566 3.36 2.31 31.58
N LYS A 567 3.99 1.57 32.50
CA LYS A 567 4.14 0.11 32.36
C LYS A 567 2.81 -0.55 32.72
N ILE A 568 2.24 -1.31 31.79
CA ILE A 568 1.02 -2.09 32.03
C ILE A 568 1.36 -3.43 32.68
N GLY A 569 2.39 -4.10 32.17
CA GLY A 569 2.76 -5.43 32.62
C GLY A 569 3.85 -6.07 31.77
N GLU A 570 4.11 -7.34 32.01
CA GLU A 570 5.02 -8.14 31.18
C GLU A 570 4.26 -8.68 29.96
N TYR A 571 4.90 -8.62 28.80
CA TYR A 571 4.33 -9.08 27.53
C TYR A 571 4.74 -10.52 27.20
N PHE A 572 6.00 -10.87 27.42
CA PHE A 572 6.48 -12.26 27.43
C PHE A 572 7.53 -12.47 28.53
N PRO A 573 7.66 -13.68 29.09
CA PRO A 573 8.50 -13.96 30.25
C PRO A 573 10.01 -13.87 29.93
N ILE A 574 10.84 -13.97 30.96
CA ILE A 574 12.29 -13.98 30.79
C ILE A 574 12.72 -15.26 30.05
N PHE A 575 13.41 -15.08 28.92
CA PHE A 575 14.06 -16.16 28.18
C PHE A 575 15.57 -16.01 28.27
N SER A 576 16.26 -17.14 28.38
CA SER A 576 17.71 -17.27 28.16
C SER A 576 17.96 -17.93 26.80
N HIS A 577 19.20 -17.80 26.30
CA HIS A 577 19.61 -18.44 25.05
C HIS A 577 19.36 -19.97 25.07
N ASP A 578 19.64 -20.61 26.20
CA ASP A 578 19.59 -22.07 26.35
C ASP A 578 18.23 -22.58 26.85
N HIS A 579 17.20 -21.73 26.83
CA HIS A 579 15.86 -22.08 27.31
C HIS A 579 15.25 -23.23 26.46
N PRO A 580 15.08 -24.45 27.00
CA PRO A 580 14.77 -25.63 26.18
C PRO A 580 13.45 -25.53 25.40
N PRO A 581 12.33 -25.04 25.98
CA PRO A 581 11.08 -24.86 25.21
C PRO A 581 11.21 -23.88 24.04
N LEU A 582 12.08 -22.87 24.15
CA LEU A 582 12.31 -21.92 23.08
C LEU A 582 13.07 -22.58 21.92
N LEU A 583 14.14 -23.32 22.25
CA LEU A 583 14.94 -24.05 21.26
C LEU A 583 14.12 -25.15 20.55
N GLU A 584 13.30 -25.90 21.29
CA GLU A 584 12.42 -26.91 20.72
C GLU A 584 11.41 -26.29 19.75
N TYR A 585 10.79 -25.17 20.17
CA TYR A 585 9.85 -24.42 19.34
C TYR A 585 10.50 -23.95 18.02
N LEU A 586 11.67 -23.32 18.10
CA LEU A 586 12.38 -22.79 16.93
C LEU A 586 12.92 -23.91 16.02
N SER A 587 13.30 -25.05 16.58
CA SER A 587 13.70 -26.24 15.82
C SER A 587 12.52 -26.85 15.07
N LYS A 588 11.35 -26.95 15.71
CA LYS A 588 10.09 -27.41 15.07
C LYS A 588 9.68 -26.50 13.91
N MET A 589 9.87 -25.19 14.07
CA MET A 589 9.66 -24.19 13.03
C MET A 589 10.76 -24.16 11.95
N LYS A 590 11.80 -25.01 12.08
CA LYS A 590 12.95 -25.11 11.15
C LYS A 590 13.75 -23.82 11.04
N ILE A 591 13.71 -22.96 12.06
CA ILE A 591 14.45 -21.69 12.10
C ILE A 591 15.91 -21.97 12.47
N ILE A 592 16.12 -22.69 13.58
CA ILE A 592 17.43 -23.18 14.01
C ILE A 592 17.72 -24.51 13.31
N GLN A 593 18.85 -24.58 12.60
CA GLN A 593 19.36 -25.82 12.00
C GLN A 593 20.89 -25.79 11.96
N ASP A 594 21.52 -26.92 12.27
CA ASP A 594 22.99 -27.03 12.37
C ASP A 594 23.73 -26.99 11.03
N LYS A 595 23.04 -27.19 9.90
CA LYS A 595 23.68 -27.21 8.57
C LYS A 595 22.94 -26.34 7.55
N PRO A 596 23.68 -25.58 6.71
CA PRO A 596 23.09 -24.85 5.60
C PRO A 596 22.42 -25.83 4.63
N THR A 597 21.21 -25.50 4.18
CA THR A 597 20.36 -26.40 3.40
C THR A 597 20.83 -26.56 1.95
N PHE A 598 21.53 -25.56 1.40
CA PHE A 598 22.06 -25.53 0.04
C PHE A 598 23.40 -24.76 0.02
N LYS A 599 24.43 -25.33 -0.61
CA LYS A 599 25.74 -24.68 -0.75
C LYS A 599 25.75 -23.84 -2.02
N ILE A 600 26.21 -22.59 -1.92
CA ILE A 600 26.37 -21.69 -3.06
C ILE A 600 27.50 -22.22 -3.94
N THR A 601 27.24 -22.31 -5.24
CA THR A 601 28.23 -22.76 -6.24
C THR A 601 28.72 -21.63 -7.12
N ASN A 602 27.98 -20.52 -7.21
CA ASN A 602 28.36 -19.35 -8.00
C ASN A 602 28.94 -18.24 -7.11
N ASP A 603 30.26 -18.29 -6.89
CA ASP A 603 30.96 -17.35 -6.02
C ASP A 603 31.02 -15.93 -6.59
N SER A 604 31.05 -15.77 -7.91
CA SER A 604 31.08 -14.46 -8.56
C SER A 604 29.80 -13.65 -8.29
N LEU A 605 28.63 -14.29 -8.43
CA LEU A 605 27.35 -13.64 -8.12
C LEU A 605 27.25 -13.32 -6.63
N LYS A 606 27.72 -14.22 -5.77
CA LYS A 606 27.77 -13.99 -4.33
C LYS A 606 28.57 -12.73 -3.98
N LEU A 607 29.80 -12.61 -4.48
CA LEU A 607 30.67 -11.44 -4.24
C LEU A 607 30.03 -10.14 -4.75
N PHE A 608 29.35 -10.19 -5.89
CA PHE A 608 28.61 -9.04 -6.42
C PHE A 608 27.49 -8.58 -5.47
N PHE A 609 26.65 -9.51 -4.99
CA PHE A 609 25.57 -9.17 -4.06
C PHE A 609 26.09 -8.71 -2.70
N ASP A 610 27.14 -9.36 -2.17
CA ASP A 610 27.78 -8.94 -0.92
C ASP A 610 28.35 -7.51 -1.04
N SER A 611 28.93 -7.16 -2.20
CA SER A 611 29.41 -5.81 -2.48
C SER A 611 28.28 -4.78 -2.48
N ILE A 612 27.16 -5.07 -3.15
CA ILE A 612 25.99 -4.17 -3.16
C ILE A 612 25.42 -4.00 -1.74
N ARG A 613 25.28 -5.10 -0.98
CA ARG A 613 24.82 -5.06 0.41
C ARG A 613 25.71 -4.16 1.25
N SER A 614 27.03 -4.31 1.14
CA SER A 614 27.99 -3.50 1.90
C SER A 614 27.85 -2.00 1.65
N LEU A 615 27.41 -1.60 0.45
CA LEU A 615 27.13 -0.21 0.11
C LEU A 615 25.79 0.24 0.70
N VAL A 616 24.74 -0.56 0.52
CA VAL A 616 23.38 -0.25 0.96
C VAL A 616 23.28 -0.17 2.49
N TYR A 617 23.99 -1.02 3.23
CA TYR A 617 24.01 -1.02 4.69
C TYR A 617 24.56 0.26 5.33
N LYS A 618 25.32 1.07 4.57
CA LYS A 618 25.90 2.32 5.07
C LYS A 618 24.94 3.51 4.99
N ILE A 619 23.79 3.34 4.32
CA ILE A 619 22.86 4.41 4.00
C ILE A 619 21.53 4.13 4.70
N GLU A 620 20.94 5.14 5.33
CA GLU A 620 19.59 5.02 5.87
C GLU A 620 18.58 4.68 4.75
N ALA A 621 17.67 3.76 5.02
CA ALA A 621 16.74 3.26 4.01
C ALA A 621 15.88 4.38 3.37
N SER A 622 15.36 5.31 4.18
CA SER A 622 14.57 6.44 3.73
C SER A 622 15.35 7.33 2.73
N LEU A 623 16.60 7.65 3.07
CA LEU A 623 17.52 8.45 2.26
C LEU A 623 17.90 7.73 0.96
N LEU A 624 18.12 6.41 1.00
CA LEU A 624 18.38 5.63 -0.20
C LEU A 624 17.21 5.71 -1.18
N LEU A 625 15.97 5.50 -0.71
CA LEU A 625 14.78 5.55 -1.56
C LEU A 625 14.59 6.93 -2.19
N TRP A 626 14.68 8.00 -1.40
CA TRP A 626 14.60 9.37 -1.93
C TRP A 626 15.79 9.73 -2.84
N GLY A 627 16.98 9.23 -2.55
CA GLY A 627 18.18 9.39 -3.37
C GLY A 627 18.02 8.77 -4.76
N VAL A 628 17.52 7.53 -4.85
CA VAL A 628 17.27 6.89 -6.15
C VAL A 628 16.14 7.60 -6.91
N PHE A 629 15.08 8.03 -6.21
CA PHE A 629 14.00 8.79 -6.84
C PHE A 629 14.48 10.13 -7.43
N THR A 630 15.21 10.92 -6.63
CA THR A 630 15.77 12.21 -7.05
C THR A 630 16.78 12.07 -8.18
N ALA A 631 17.59 11.01 -8.19
CA ALA A 631 18.47 10.68 -9.30
C ALA A 631 17.68 10.44 -10.60
N GLY A 632 16.60 9.66 -10.55
CA GLY A 632 15.75 9.42 -11.73
C GLY A 632 15.06 10.70 -12.21
N CYS A 633 14.56 11.56 -11.30
CA CYS A 633 14.03 12.88 -11.65
C CYS A 633 15.07 13.73 -12.38
N THR A 634 16.32 13.73 -11.90
CA THR A 634 17.43 14.48 -12.48
C THR A 634 17.76 13.98 -13.89
N ILE A 635 17.76 12.66 -14.12
CA ILE A 635 17.96 12.06 -15.44
C ILE A 635 16.84 12.47 -16.41
N ILE A 636 15.58 12.49 -15.97
CA ILE A 636 14.45 12.91 -16.81
C ILE A 636 14.58 14.39 -17.19
N MET A 637 14.92 15.27 -16.24
CA MET A 637 15.06 16.71 -16.49
C MET A 637 16.24 17.02 -17.42
N THR A 638 17.39 16.39 -17.22
CA THR A 638 18.60 16.62 -18.02
C THR A 638 18.49 16.04 -19.44
N SER A 639 17.88 14.86 -19.60
CA SER A 639 17.65 14.25 -20.92
C SER A 639 16.67 15.06 -21.79
N TYR A 640 15.69 15.73 -21.17
CA TYR A 640 14.78 16.63 -21.88
C TYR A 640 15.51 17.85 -22.47
N ASN A 641 16.39 18.48 -21.70
CA ASN A 641 17.17 19.64 -22.15
C ASN A 641 18.10 19.31 -23.33
N ASN A 642 18.76 18.16 -23.31
CA ASN A 642 19.59 17.69 -24.42
C ASN A 642 18.79 17.41 -25.70
N SER A 643 17.53 16.95 -25.58
CA SER A 643 16.66 16.78 -26.74
C SER A 643 16.16 18.11 -27.33
N MET A 644 16.03 19.16 -26.53
CA MET A 644 15.67 20.50 -27.02
C MET A 644 16.86 21.20 -27.67
N SER A 645 18.07 21.03 -27.12
CA SER A 645 19.30 21.59 -27.72
C SER A 645 19.67 20.97 -29.06
N LYS A 646 19.26 19.73 -29.35
CA LYS A 646 19.45 19.06 -30.65
C LYS A 646 18.37 19.41 -31.70
N LYS A 647 17.34 20.17 -31.30
CA LYS A 647 16.23 20.61 -32.17
C LYS A 647 16.25 22.11 -32.47
N LYS A 648 17.19 22.84 -31.89
CA LYS A 648 17.68 24.13 -32.39
C LYS A 648 18.92 23.83 -33.22
#